data_AF-A0A419FC97-F1
#
_entry.id   AF-A0A419FC97-F1
#
_cell.length_a   1.000
_cell.length_b   1.000
_cell.length_c   1.000
_cell.angle_alpha   90.00
_cell.angle_beta   90.00
_cell.angle_gamma   90.00
#
_symmetry.space_group_name_H-M   'P 1'
#
loop_
_entity.id
_entity.type
_entity.pdbx_description
1 polymer ?
#
loop_
_entity_poly.entity_id
_entity_poly.type
_entity_poly.pdbx_seq_one_letter_code
_entity_poly.pdbx_strand_id
1 'polypeptide(L)'
;MGRSQELVKEFDEAYRAAISVWGPWLAEAKKDVQFRLGDQYSSQDKAILAAEQRDPLVFNEVKRVVKLLTGYQRKNRLSLKVDPVEGADERTARQFSGLTQFTMTKGGGYKTLSDAFEHGPVTTGLNLVEVSLNYDLDPLNGDFRFERIPYNVVLLDPYLTEWDLSNCNYALRRKCLSKEDCKAALPAHAKEIGDLSPQGRDGKFPDAPAATNFKGDHLLRFDEFYRRTTKPAKLLVDKLTGNFRIWRGEKPRLDAFLRAPDQETGMNVGDRMAVIDHYVKTVDLAIMVEGYDFYDGGDLLGIDDYPWVPFLGDWVPEYSEMKDKLQGVVRCMRDPNTEKNRRRLKGLDMMDSVISTGFKAEQDAVVSRASLYQTGQGRVIWTQPGKLDKVAQLTGGDLPAGLFKMMEILDQDLLRLPGVEGLLAAPENQNQQIAMGLAKLREAQGLTQQQDLFDNFRFGKSLLGNKLVKAMQVNWHPAKVQRILNEKPQPEFYTRDFGQYDCVASEGLLTDTQRQMFYLQLRELKAQGAPISWKTIIKYAPLETKEELLQEIEAGEKAQGQAAQMELASKQITDKLLQAETASRIAQAREKSAKVRADMARAGLDVARTMAEIQQMDANRLMELLKLALEIERGGGLGLPAPPMAANDKVVPLRRGEMVTRR
;
A
#
# COMPACT_ATOMS: atom_id res chain seq x y z
N MET A 1 18.35 44.58 -11.20
CA MET A 1 17.43 44.78 -12.35
C MET A 1 17.75 43.87 -13.55
N GLY A 2 19.01 43.70 -14.00
CA GLY A 2 19.31 42.79 -15.13
C GLY A 2 18.97 41.31 -14.88
N ARG A 3 19.43 40.74 -13.76
CA ARG A 3 19.21 39.32 -13.40
C ARG A 3 17.74 38.95 -13.14
N SER A 4 16.99 39.89 -12.54
CA SER A 4 15.55 39.83 -12.36
C SER A 4 14.80 39.64 -13.69
N GLN A 5 15.15 40.44 -14.69
CA GLN A 5 14.53 40.36 -16.02
C GLN A 5 14.92 39.09 -16.78
N GLU A 6 16.10 38.53 -16.53
CA GLU A 6 16.53 37.25 -17.10
C GLU A 6 15.71 36.08 -16.55
N LEU A 7 15.48 36.02 -15.24
CA LEU A 7 14.67 34.97 -14.61
C LEU A 7 13.22 34.97 -15.11
N VAL A 8 12.63 36.15 -15.26
CA VAL A 8 11.26 36.29 -15.78
C VAL A 8 11.19 35.82 -17.24
N LYS A 9 12.21 36.14 -18.06
CA LYS A 9 12.30 35.63 -19.44
C LYS A 9 12.45 34.11 -19.48
N GLU A 10 13.30 33.55 -18.65
CA GLU A 10 13.49 32.10 -18.55
C GLU A 10 12.19 31.39 -18.13
N PHE A 11 11.46 31.95 -17.16
CA PHE A 11 10.15 31.46 -16.77
C PHE A 11 9.14 31.51 -17.94
N ASP A 12 9.11 32.60 -18.69
CA ASP A 12 8.23 32.76 -19.85
C ASP A 12 8.54 31.77 -20.96
N GLU A 13 9.82 31.53 -21.25
CA GLU A 13 10.29 30.56 -22.23
C GLU A 13 9.95 29.12 -21.80
N ALA A 14 10.26 28.78 -20.55
CA ALA A 14 9.93 27.49 -19.95
C ALA A 14 8.41 27.23 -19.96
N TYR A 15 7.61 28.26 -19.65
CA TYR A 15 6.15 28.19 -19.70
C TYR A 15 5.64 27.95 -21.13
N ARG A 16 6.15 28.69 -22.12
CA ARG A 16 5.75 28.52 -23.53
C ARG A 16 6.10 27.12 -24.05
N ALA A 17 7.28 26.62 -23.72
CA ALA A 17 7.68 25.25 -24.08
C ALA A 17 6.74 24.24 -23.41
N ALA A 18 6.50 24.37 -22.10
CA ALA A 18 5.67 23.45 -21.33
C ALA A 18 4.21 23.43 -21.81
N ILE A 19 3.58 24.59 -21.97
CA ILE A 19 2.17 24.68 -22.36
C ILE A 19 1.94 24.19 -23.80
N SER A 20 2.92 24.30 -24.69
CA SER A 20 2.79 23.83 -26.06
C SER A 20 2.60 22.30 -26.12
N VAL A 21 3.24 21.58 -25.20
CA VAL A 21 3.18 20.11 -25.11
C VAL A 21 2.08 19.65 -24.14
N TRP A 22 1.94 20.27 -22.98
CA TRP A 22 0.93 19.91 -21.97
C TRP A 22 -0.47 20.44 -22.27
N GLY A 23 -0.61 21.44 -23.14
CA GLY A 23 -1.89 22.08 -23.46
C GLY A 23 -2.99 21.10 -23.89
N PRO A 24 -2.75 20.17 -24.84
CA PRO A 24 -3.70 19.13 -25.20
C PRO A 24 -4.11 18.25 -24.01
N TRP A 25 -3.14 17.88 -23.17
CA TRP A 25 -3.41 17.08 -21.98
C TRP A 25 -4.24 17.85 -20.94
N LEU A 26 -3.96 19.13 -20.70
CA LEU A 26 -4.74 19.97 -19.76
C LEU A 26 -6.21 20.11 -20.19
N ALA A 27 -6.45 20.36 -21.47
CA ALA A 27 -7.80 20.44 -22.03
C ALA A 27 -8.55 19.13 -21.85
N GLU A 28 -7.83 18.03 -21.98
CA GLU A 28 -8.34 16.71 -21.75
C GLU A 28 -8.58 16.43 -20.25
N ALA A 29 -7.64 16.68 -19.35
CA ALA A 29 -7.81 16.52 -17.90
C ALA A 29 -8.99 17.35 -17.35
N LYS A 30 -9.23 18.55 -17.91
CA LYS A 30 -10.41 19.36 -17.62
C LYS A 30 -11.71 18.62 -17.92
N LYS A 31 -11.79 17.96 -19.08
CA LYS A 31 -12.94 17.13 -19.43
C LYS A 31 -13.10 15.95 -18.47
N ASP A 32 -12.03 15.34 -17.95
CA ASP A 32 -12.16 14.23 -16.97
C ASP A 32 -12.87 14.71 -15.71
N VAL A 33 -12.45 15.87 -15.21
CA VAL A 33 -13.07 16.49 -14.04
C VAL A 33 -14.53 16.84 -14.31
N GLN A 34 -14.84 17.41 -15.47
CA GLN A 34 -16.21 17.72 -15.88
C GLN A 34 -17.09 16.45 -15.92
N PHE A 35 -16.61 15.38 -16.54
CA PHE A 35 -17.31 14.10 -16.60
C PHE A 35 -17.57 13.50 -15.22
N ARG A 36 -16.59 13.57 -14.31
CA ARG A 36 -16.75 13.16 -12.92
C ARG A 36 -17.77 14.02 -12.17
N LEU A 37 -17.78 15.33 -12.39
CA LEU A 37 -18.74 16.25 -11.76
C LEU A 37 -20.16 16.13 -12.33
N GLY A 38 -20.32 15.58 -13.53
CA GLY A 38 -21.59 15.43 -14.24
C GLY A 38 -21.84 16.49 -15.32
N ASP A 39 -20.85 17.34 -15.62
CA ASP A 39 -20.92 18.26 -16.76
C ASP A 39 -20.42 17.56 -18.03
N GLN A 40 -21.28 16.73 -18.64
CA GLN A 40 -20.86 15.79 -19.69
C GLN A 40 -21.22 16.25 -21.11
N TYR A 41 -22.08 17.27 -21.24
CA TYR A 41 -22.47 17.83 -22.53
C TYR A 41 -21.67 19.09 -22.82
N SER A 42 -21.23 19.24 -24.07
CA SER A 42 -20.64 20.50 -24.52
C SER A 42 -21.67 21.62 -24.51
N SER A 43 -21.23 22.87 -24.42
CA SER A 43 -22.13 24.03 -24.52
C SER A 43 -22.91 24.06 -25.84
N GLN A 44 -22.32 23.51 -26.92
CA GLN A 44 -22.97 23.37 -28.22
C GLN A 44 -24.08 22.32 -28.17
N ASP A 45 -23.81 21.14 -27.59
CA ASP A 45 -24.82 20.09 -27.45
C ASP A 45 -25.99 20.56 -26.58
N LYS A 46 -25.71 21.30 -25.50
CA LYS A 46 -26.76 21.90 -24.67
C LYS A 46 -27.61 22.90 -25.45
N ALA A 47 -27.01 23.70 -26.32
CA ALA A 47 -27.74 24.65 -27.16
C ALA A 47 -28.61 23.95 -28.21
N ILE A 48 -28.11 22.88 -28.82
CA ILE A 48 -28.86 22.06 -29.78
C ILE A 48 -30.06 21.40 -29.09
N LEU A 49 -29.84 20.77 -27.92
CA LEU A 49 -30.91 20.15 -27.15
C LEU A 49 -31.94 21.19 -26.68
N ALA A 50 -31.50 22.36 -26.23
CA ALA A 50 -32.41 23.45 -25.88
C ALA A 50 -33.25 23.94 -27.09
N ALA A 51 -32.67 23.99 -28.29
CA ALA A 51 -33.41 24.32 -29.51
C ALA A 51 -34.44 23.26 -29.89
N GLU A 52 -34.15 21.98 -29.60
CA GLU A 52 -35.09 20.86 -29.73
C GLU A 52 -36.10 20.77 -28.57
N GLN A 53 -36.09 21.73 -27.62
CA GLN A 53 -36.88 21.70 -26.38
C GLN A 53 -36.64 20.44 -25.53
N ARG A 54 -35.39 19.96 -25.52
CA ARG A 54 -34.95 18.78 -24.80
C ARG A 54 -34.01 19.16 -23.66
N ASP A 55 -34.21 18.52 -22.51
CA ASP A 55 -33.30 18.65 -21.38
C ASP A 55 -32.13 17.67 -21.51
N PRO A 56 -30.87 18.13 -21.33
CA PRO A 56 -29.70 17.27 -21.33
C PRO A 56 -29.66 16.40 -20.07
N LEU A 57 -30.28 15.22 -20.13
CA LEU A 57 -30.24 14.25 -19.03
C LEU A 57 -28.83 13.65 -18.87
N VAL A 58 -28.32 13.67 -17.65
CA VAL A 58 -27.00 13.14 -17.30
C VAL A 58 -27.14 12.00 -16.28
N PHE A 59 -26.66 10.82 -16.66
CA PHE A 59 -26.56 9.66 -15.78
C PHE A 59 -25.08 9.42 -15.45
N ASN A 60 -24.62 9.93 -14.31
CA ASN A 60 -23.20 9.93 -13.97
C ASN A 60 -22.76 8.61 -13.29
N GLU A 61 -22.45 7.59 -14.10
CA GLU A 61 -21.87 6.32 -13.61
C GLU A 61 -20.37 6.46 -13.28
N VAL A 62 -19.69 7.39 -13.94
CA VAL A 62 -18.26 7.70 -13.71
C VAL A 62 -18.00 7.97 -12.21
N LYS A 63 -18.83 8.80 -11.58
CA LYS A 63 -18.70 9.13 -10.15
C LYS A 63 -18.81 7.90 -9.25
N ARG A 64 -19.67 6.93 -9.59
CA ARG A 64 -19.83 5.69 -8.83
C ARG A 64 -18.55 4.85 -8.87
N VAL A 65 -17.97 4.66 -10.04
CA VAL A 65 -16.72 3.89 -10.22
C VAL A 65 -15.56 4.56 -9.48
N VAL A 66 -15.42 5.89 -9.62
CA VAL A 66 -14.40 6.67 -8.89
C VAL A 66 -14.55 6.48 -7.37
N LYS A 67 -15.78 6.54 -6.85
CA LYS A 67 -16.04 6.35 -5.41
C LYS A 67 -15.81 4.93 -4.93
N LEU A 68 -15.97 3.93 -5.79
CA LEU A 68 -15.69 2.54 -5.44
C LEU A 68 -14.18 2.29 -5.30
N LEU A 69 -13.38 2.72 -6.27
CA LEU A 69 -11.91 2.60 -6.22
C LEU A 69 -11.31 3.37 -5.05
N THR A 70 -11.75 4.61 -4.86
CA THR A 70 -11.27 5.45 -3.75
C THR A 70 -11.81 4.98 -2.40
N GLY A 71 -13.02 4.44 -2.34
CA GLY A 71 -13.59 3.82 -1.15
C GLY A 71 -12.78 2.62 -0.70
N TYR A 72 -12.35 1.76 -1.63
CA TYR A 72 -11.46 0.65 -1.34
C TYR A 72 -10.12 1.13 -0.76
N GLN A 73 -9.48 2.11 -1.40
CA GLN A 73 -8.22 2.70 -0.91
C GLN A 73 -8.37 3.30 0.50
N ARG A 74 -9.49 3.98 0.77
CA ARG A 74 -9.77 4.61 2.07
C ARG A 74 -10.05 3.58 3.17
N LYS A 75 -10.67 2.44 2.84
CA LYS A 75 -10.91 1.32 3.77
C LYS A 75 -9.61 0.59 4.11
N ASN A 76 -8.73 0.41 3.14
CA ASN A 76 -7.46 -0.29 3.27
C ASN A 76 -6.27 0.68 3.29
N ARG A 77 -6.35 1.74 4.09
CA ARG A 77 -5.21 2.64 4.24
C ARG A 77 -4.07 1.94 4.95
N LEU A 78 -2.89 2.09 4.39
CA LEU A 78 -1.64 1.60 4.95
C LEU A 78 -0.82 2.79 5.46
N SER A 79 -0.20 2.62 6.62
CA SER A 79 0.74 3.57 7.21
C SER A 79 2.04 3.56 6.44
N LEU A 80 2.72 4.69 6.43
CA LEU A 80 4.11 4.77 6.00
C LEU A 80 5.00 4.29 7.15
N LYS A 81 5.89 3.33 6.88
CA LYS A 81 6.88 2.80 7.82
C LYS A 81 8.27 2.95 7.19
N VAL A 82 9.29 3.05 8.02
CA VAL A 82 10.69 3.03 7.58
C VAL A 82 11.33 1.75 8.13
N ASP A 83 11.73 0.86 7.23
CA ASP A 83 12.41 -0.38 7.56
C ASP A 83 13.93 -0.24 7.32
N PRO A 84 14.77 -0.84 8.19
CA PRO A 84 16.21 -0.87 7.99
C PRO A 84 16.58 -1.83 6.85
N VAL A 85 17.63 -1.50 6.09
CA VAL A 85 18.30 -2.41 5.14
C VAL A 85 19.22 -3.36 5.92
N GLU A 86 19.53 -4.54 5.37
CA GLU A 86 20.36 -5.54 6.04
C GLU A 86 21.69 -4.94 6.57
N GLY A 87 21.91 -5.05 7.89
CA GLY A 87 23.11 -4.52 8.55
C GLY A 87 22.96 -3.12 9.15
N ALA A 88 21.85 -2.42 8.90
CA ALA A 88 21.55 -1.11 9.46
C ALA A 88 20.98 -1.15 10.88
N ASP A 89 21.05 -0.02 11.60
CA ASP A 89 20.51 0.09 12.96
C ASP A 89 18.97 0.10 12.98
N GLU A 90 18.40 -0.98 13.52
CA GLU A 90 16.96 -1.16 13.72
C GLU A 90 16.36 -0.08 14.63
N ARG A 91 17.13 0.42 15.61
CA ARG A 91 16.63 1.45 16.53
C ARG A 91 16.40 2.76 15.79
N THR A 92 17.35 3.19 14.97
CA THR A 92 17.22 4.41 14.16
C THR A 92 16.06 4.30 13.16
N ALA A 93 15.87 3.16 12.50
CA ALA A 93 14.71 2.95 11.61
C ALA A 93 13.36 3.02 12.36
N ARG A 94 13.32 2.48 13.58
CA ARG A 94 12.14 2.57 14.45
C ARG A 94 11.83 4.01 14.86
N GLN A 95 12.87 4.81 15.15
CA GLN A 95 12.71 6.24 15.45
C GLN A 95 12.11 6.99 14.25
N PHE A 96 12.63 6.76 13.03
CA PHE A 96 12.07 7.35 11.81
C PHE A 96 10.64 6.92 11.52
N SER A 97 10.32 5.64 11.72
CA SER A 97 8.95 5.14 11.62
C SER A 97 7.99 5.89 12.55
N GLY A 98 8.44 6.23 13.77
CA GLY A 98 7.59 6.88 14.78
C GLY A 98 7.36 8.35 14.47
N LEU A 99 8.42 9.02 14.03
CA LEU A 99 8.35 10.39 13.57
C LEU A 99 7.49 10.54 12.31
N THR A 100 7.63 9.62 11.36
CA THR A 100 6.84 9.59 10.13
C THR A 100 5.37 9.38 10.45
N GLN A 101 5.03 8.41 11.30
CA GLN A 101 3.64 8.19 11.71
C GLN A 101 3.06 9.41 12.44
N PHE A 102 3.80 10.00 13.38
CA PHE A 102 3.38 11.21 14.09
C PHE A 102 3.10 12.36 13.12
N THR A 103 4.00 12.58 12.18
CA THR A 103 3.92 13.65 11.18
C THR A 103 2.74 13.46 10.23
N MET A 104 2.56 12.23 9.73
CA MET A 104 1.47 11.90 8.81
C MET A 104 0.09 12.01 9.49
N THR A 105 -0.01 11.65 10.78
CA THR A 105 -1.25 11.78 11.55
C THR A 105 -1.54 13.23 11.93
N LYS A 106 -0.58 13.96 12.51
CA LYS A 106 -0.77 15.37 12.94
C LYS A 106 -0.93 16.31 11.75
N GLY A 107 -0.16 16.10 10.68
CA GLY A 107 -0.19 16.91 9.46
C GLY A 107 -1.34 16.56 8.49
N GLY A 108 -2.18 15.57 8.82
CA GLY A 108 -3.27 15.13 7.96
C GLY A 108 -2.83 14.46 6.66
N GLY A 109 -1.58 14.00 6.58
CA GLY A 109 -0.97 13.45 5.36
C GLY A 109 -1.76 12.29 4.74
N TYR A 110 -2.28 11.37 5.55
CA TYR A 110 -3.09 10.25 5.04
C TYR A 110 -4.38 10.70 4.34
N LYS A 111 -4.99 11.79 4.79
CA LYS A 111 -6.17 12.36 4.13
C LYS A 111 -5.77 13.00 2.80
N THR A 112 -4.71 13.80 2.82
CA THR A 112 -4.16 14.44 1.61
C THR A 112 -3.78 13.41 0.56
N LEU A 113 -3.17 12.28 0.95
CA LEU A 113 -2.84 11.19 0.02
C LEU A 113 -4.06 10.50 -0.57
N SER A 114 -5.10 10.22 0.23
CA SER A 114 -6.37 9.69 -0.29
C SER A 114 -7.03 10.65 -1.29
N ASP A 115 -7.00 11.95 -1.00
CA ASP A 115 -7.55 12.96 -1.90
C ASP A 115 -6.66 13.15 -3.15
N ALA A 116 -5.34 12.99 -3.03
CA ALA A 116 -4.42 12.98 -4.15
C ALA A 116 -4.68 11.78 -5.08
N PHE A 117 -4.87 10.59 -4.52
CA PHE A 117 -5.21 9.37 -5.25
C PHE A 117 -6.53 9.51 -6.03
N GLU A 118 -7.57 10.05 -5.39
CA GLU A 118 -8.87 10.26 -6.02
C GLU A 118 -8.81 11.22 -7.22
N HIS A 119 -8.06 12.32 -7.10
CA HIS A 119 -8.02 13.36 -8.12
C HIS A 119 -6.92 13.19 -9.17
N GLY A 120 -5.80 12.57 -8.83
CA GLY A 120 -4.70 12.28 -9.75
C GLY A 120 -4.95 10.98 -10.48
N PRO A 121 -4.41 9.85 -9.99
CA PRO A 121 -4.45 8.56 -10.68
C PRO A 121 -5.84 8.15 -11.18
N VAL A 122 -6.89 8.39 -10.39
CA VAL A 122 -8.25 7.96 -10.76
C VAL A 122 -8.96 8.94 -11.70
N THR A 123 -8.84 10.26 -11.49
CA THR A 123 -9.59 11.26 -12.27
C THR A 123 -8.81 11.78 -13.47
N THR A 124 -7.69 12.48 -13.25
CA THR A 124 -7.01 13.27 -14.30
C THR A 124 -5.72 12.63 -14.82
N GLY A 125 -5.19 11.63 -14.11
CA GLY A 125 -3.92 10.99 -14.40
C GLY A 125 -2.73 11.60 -13.65
N LEU A 126 -2.75 12.88 -13.24
CA LEU A 126 -1.63 13.49 -12.50
C LEU A 126 -2.13 14.38 -11.37
N ASN A 127 -1.47 14.25 -10.23
CA ASN A 127 -1.62 15.16 -9.10
C ASN A 127 -0.32 15.15 -8.32
N LEU A 128 0.03 16.27 -7.69
CA LEU A 128 1.24 16.34 -6.87
C LEU A 128 0.84 16.49 -5.40
N VAL A 129 1.65 15.93 -4.51
CA VAL A 129 1.58 16.22 -3.08
C VAL A 129 2.85 16.93 -2.67
N GLU A 130 2.69 18.11 -2.11
CA GLU A 130 3.77 18.92 -1.56
C GLU A 130 3.96 18.63 -0.09
N VAL A 131 5.24 18.49 0.30
CA VAL A 131 5.66 18.58 1.68
C VAL A 131 6.14 20.00 1.92
N SER A 132 5.52 20.71 2.85
CA SER A 132 5.93 22.05 3.26
C SER A 132 6.19 22.09 4.75
N LEU A 133 7.02 23.03 5.19
CA LEU A 133 7.22 23.33 6.61
C LEU A 133 6.40 24.56 6.99
N ASN A 134 5.58 24.41 8.03
CA ASN A 134 4.89 25.53 8.64
C ASN A 134 5.54 25.88 9.98
N TYR A 135 5.94 27.14 10.13
CA TYR A 135 6.62 27.69 11.31
C TYR A 135 5.68 28.39 12.32
N ASP A 136 4.35 28.39 12.10
CA ASP A 136 3.36 29.08 12.94
C ASP A 136 3.37 28.59 14.40
N LEU A 137 3.41 27.26 14.60
CA LEU A 137 3.35 26.63 15.92
C LEU A 137 4.73 26.30 16.49
N ASP A 138 5.70 26.00 15.62
CA ASP A 138 7.08 25.70 15.99
C ASP A 138 8.03 26.53 15.11
N PRO A 139 8.38 27.76 15.54
CA PRO A 139 9.22 28.65 14.77
C PRO A 139 10.65 28.15 14.55
N LEU A 140 11.11 27.19 15.35
CA LEU A 140 12.50 26.71 15.31
C LEU A 140 12.67 25.54 14.35
N ASN A 141 11.79 24.53 14.42
CA ASN A 141 11.93 23.30 13.63
C ASN A 141 10.91 23.18 12.50
N GLY A 142 9.81 23.94 12.57
CA GLY A 142 8.65 23.78 11.69
C GLY A 142 7.90 22.45 11.90
N ASP A 143 6.60 22.48 11.65
CA ASP A 143 5.76 21.28 11.54
C ASP A 143 5.48 20.99 10.06
N PHE A 144 5.66 19.74 9.63
CA PHE A 144 5.36 19.37 8.24
C PHE A 144 3.86 19.44 7.97
N ARG A 145 3.51 20.03 6.83
CA ARG A 145 2.17 20.02 6.25
C ARG A 145 2.20 19.38 4.87
N PHE A 146 1.10 18.71 4.54
CA PHE A 146 0.91 18.05 3.25
C PHE A 146 -0.19 18.76 2.47
N GLU A 147 0.14 19.29 1.31
CA GLU A 147 -0.81 19.95 0.43
C GLU A 147 -0.96 19.17 -0.87
N ARG A 148 -2.19 19.01 -1.35
CA ARG A 148 -2.47 18.43 -2.66
C ARG A 148 -2.47 19.56 -3.70
N ILE A 149 -1.57 19.49 -4.68
CA ILE A 149 -1.46 20.49 -5.74
C ILE A 149 -2.22 20.02 -6.97
N PRO A 150 -3.33 20.69 -7.35
CA PRO A 150 -4.10 20.35 -8.54
C PRO A 150 -3.29 20.39 -9.85
N TYR A 151 -3.70 19.60 -10.83
CA TYR A 151 -3.05 19.51 -12.14
C TYR A 151 -3.01 20.82 -12.95
N ASN A 152 -3.95 21.74 -12.71
CA ASN A 152 -4.13 22.96 -13.52
C ASN A 152 -3.36 24.18 -12.99
N VAL A 153 -2.64 24.04 -11.88
CA VAL A 153 -1.81 25.10 -11.30
C VAL A 153 -0.31 24.79 -11.38
N VAL A 154 0.07 23.65 -11.97
CA VAL A 154 1.45 23.22 -12.16
C VAL A 154 1.69 22.81 -13.61
N LEU A 155 2.87 23.14 -14.11
CA LEU A 155 3.42 22.63 -15.36
C LEU A 155 4.80 22.04 -15.10
N LEU A 156 4.97 20.77 -15.46
CA LEU A 156 6.23 20.06 -15.36
C LEU A 156 6.98 20.15 -16.70
N ASP A 157 8.28 19.83 -16.67
CA ASP A 157 9.08 19.63 -17.88
C ASP A 157 8.39 18.62 -18.84
N PRO A 158 8.14 18.99 -20.12
CA PRO A 158 7.58 18.10 -21.13
C PRO A 158 8.39 16.81 -21.39
N TYR A 159 9.70 16.87 -21.17
CA TYR A 159 10.62 15.76 -21.43
C TYR A 159 10.72 14.77 -20.27
N LEU A 160 9.85 14.92 -19.27
CA LEU A 160 9.70 13.95 -18.19
C LEU A 160 9.42 12.55 -18.74
N THR A 161 10.13 11.56 -18.21
CA THR A 161 9.93 10.14 -18.50
C THR A 161 9.86 9.32 -17.21
N GLU A 162 10.63 9.70 -16.20
CA GLU A 162 10.71 9.00 -14.92
C GLU A 162 9.61 9.46 -13.95
N TRP A 163 9.20 8.53 -13.10
CA TRP A 163 8.08 8.71 -12.18
C TRP A 163 8.41 9.54 -10.95
N ASP A 164 9.68 9.64 -10.58
CA ASP A 164 10.17 10.28 -9.36
C ASP A 164 10.54 11.77 -9.56
N LEU A 165 10.31 12.30 -10.77
CA LEU A 165 10.78 13.62 -11.22
C LEU A 165 12.30 13.75 -11.27
N SER A 166 13.09 12.66 -11.29
CA SER A 166 14.57 12.69 -11.35
C SER A 166 15.14 13.24 -12.65
N ASN A 167 14.37 13.17 -13.75
CA ASN A 167 14.74 13.77 -15.03
C ASN A 167 13.98 15.08 -15.36
N CYS A 168 13.19 15.60 -14.42
CA CYS A 168 12.53 16.90 -14.56
C CYS A 168 13.54 18.04 -14.43
N ASN A 169 13.77 18.82 -15.49
CA ASN A 169 14.72 19.95 -15.45
C ASN A 169 14.14 21.18 -14.78
N TYR A 170 12.83 21.42 -14.96
CA TYR A 170 12.17 22.55 -14.35
C TYR A 170 10.70 22.25 -14.06
N ALA A 171 10.14 22.98 -13.11
CA ALA A 171 8.73 22.94 -12.83
C ALA A 171 8.20 24.31 -12.42
N LEU A 172 6.99 24.61 -12.90
CA LEU A 172 6.35 25.91 -12.78
C LEU A 172 5.07 25.72 -11.97
N ARG A 173 4.86 26.54 -10.95
CA ARG A 173 3.61 26.56 -10.19
C ARG A 173 3.10 27.97 -10.04
N ARG A 174 1.78 28.14 -10.15
CA ARG A 174 1.11 29.42 -9.92
C ARG A 174 0.09 29.31 -8.80
N LYS A 175 0.24 30.16 -7.80
CA LYS A 175 -0.76 30.42 -6.75
C LYS A 175 -1.33 31.82 -6.95
N CYS A 176 -2.60 32.00 -6.59
CA CYS A 176 -3.18 33.33 -6.46
C CYS A 176 -3.44 33.56 -4.96
N LEU A 177 -2.66 34.45 -4.37
CA LEU A 177 -2.66 34.69 -2.93
C LEU A 177 -3.11 36.12 -2.63
N SER A 178 -3.64 36.35 -1.43
CA SER A 178 -3.93 37.71 -1.00
C SER A 178 -2.63 38.49 -0.76
N LYS A 179 -2.71 39.83 -0.75
CA LYS A 179 -1.55 40.66 -0.39
C LYS A 179 -0.98 40.31 0.99
N GLU A 180 -1.83 39.94 1.95
CA GLU A 180 -1.43 39.59 3.31
C GLU A 180 -0.70 38.26 3.34
N ASP A 181 -1.20 37.25 2.63
CA ASP A 181 -0.56 35.94 2.53
C ASP A 181 0.82 36.02 1.84
N CYS A 182 0.94 36.85 0.78
CA CYS A 182 2.24 37.09 0.14
C CYS A 182 3.24 37.72 1.12
N LYS A 183 2.80 38.67 1.96
CA LYS A 183 3.66 39.28 2.99
C LYS A 183 4.05 38.27 4.07
N ALA A 184 3.15 37.36 4.45
CA ALA A 184 3.43 36.31 5.40
C ALA A 184 4.45 35.28 4.85
N ALA A 185 4.34 34.93 3.57
CA ALA A 185 5.27 34.02 2.90
C ALA A 185 6.67 34.64 2.71
N LEU A 186 6.73 35.94 2.40
CA LEU A 186 7.98 36.68 2.15
C LEU A 186 8.10 37.92 3.06
N PRO A 187 8.36 37.73 4.36
CA PRO A 187 8.37 38.83 5.32
C PRO A 187 9.47 39.87 5.04
N ALA A 188 10.59 39.46 4.44
CA ALA A 188 11.69 40.36 4.08
C ALA A 188 11.29 41.43 3.04
N HIS A 189 10.35 41.10 2.15
CA HIS A 189 9.92 41.95 1.04
C HIS A 189 8.51 42.53 1.24
N ALA A 190 8.00 42.52 2.48
CA ALA A 190 6.61 42.88 2.77
C ALA A 190 6.22 44.32 2.34
N LYS A 191 7.19 45.25 2.31
CA LYS A 191 6.95 46.63 1.84
C LYS A 191 6.74 46.68 0.33
N GLU A 192 7.65 46.08 -0.43
CA GLU A 192 7.62 46.02 -1.90
C GLU A 192 6.35 45.32 -2.40
N ILE A 193 5.94 44.24 -1.74
CA ILE A 193 4.69 43.51 -2.03
C ILE A 193 3.45 44.37 -1.72
N GLY A 194 3.53 45.27 -0.74
CA GLY A 194 2.44 46.20 -0.41
C GLY A 194 2.10 47.15 -1.56
N ASP A 195 3.14 47.60 -2.27
CA ASP A 195 3.05 48.58 -3.35
C ASP A 195 2.60 47.94 -4.68
N LEU A 196 2.68 46.62 -4.81
CA LEU A 196 2.19 45.90 -5.99
C LEU A 196 0.67 45.92 -6.08
N SER A 197 0.15 46.19 -7.27
CA SER A 197 -1.27 46.03 -7.61
C SER A 197 -1.46 44.79 -8.47
N PRO A 198 -2.57 44.05 -8.30
CA PRO A 198 -2.93 42.96 -9.20
C PRO A 198 -2.92 43.43 -10.64
N GLN A 199 -2.13 42.78 -11.51
CA GLN A 199 -2.27 43.01 -12.94
C GLN A 199 -3.39 42.13 -13.49
N GLY A 200 -3.99 42.56 -14.61
CA GLY A 200 -5.05 41.81 -15.28
C GLY A 200 -4.63 40.42 -15.79
N ARG A 201 -5.53 39.76 -16.53
CA ARG A 201 -5.26 38.42 -17.08
C ARG A 201 -4.06 38.43 -18.04
N ASP A 202 -3.06 37.57 -17.76
CA ASP A 202 -1.85 37.39 -18.58
C ASP A 202 -1.91 36.18 -19.53
N GLY A 203 -3.03 35.45 -19.53
CA GLY A 203 -3.25 34.28 -20.37
C GLY A 203 -2.49 33.02 -19.95
N LYS A 204 -1.72 33.05 -18.84
CA LYS A 204 -1.03 31.86 -18.32
C LYS A 204 -1.90 31.10 -17.32
N PHE A 205 -1.75 29.77 -17.30
CA PHE A 205 -2.57 28.85 -16.51
C PHE A 205 -4.08 29.08 -16.69
N PRO A 206 -4.61 29.01 -17.94
CA PRO A 206 -5.98 29.41 -18.25
C PRO A 206 -7.03 28.58 -17.50
N ASP A 207 -6.75 27.31 -17.24
CA ASP A 207 -7.66 26.38 -16.56
C ASP A 207 -7.58 26.43 -15.03
N ALA A 208 -6.70 27.25 -14.46
CA ALA A 208 -6.67 27.46 -13.01
C ALA A 208 -7.98 28.12 -12.55
N PRO A 209 -8.60 27.67 -11.43
CA PRO A 209 -9.89 28.22 -11.00
C PRO A 209 -9.79 29.71 -10.68
N ALA A 210 -8.65 30.12 -10.13
CA ALA A 210 -8.31 31.51 -9.86
C ALA A 210 -8.24 32.38 -11.13
N ALA A 211 -7.84 31.82 -12.27
CA ALA A 211 -7.79 32.53 -13.55
C ALA A 211 -9.17 32.62 -14.23
N THR A 212 -9.99 31.56 -14.12
CA THR A 212 -11.29 31.47 -14.79
C THR A 212 -12.41 32.22 -14.05
N ASN A 213 -12.55 32.01 -12.74
CA ASN A 213 -13.78 32.34 -12.00
C ASN A 213 -13.70 33.63 -11.16
N PHE A 214 -12.50 34.18 -10.92
CA PHE A 214 -12.36 35.33 -10.03
C PHE A 214 -12.37 36.66 -10.79
N LYS A 215 -13.32 37.54 -10.45
CA LYS A 215 -13.20 38.99 -10.58
C LYS A 215 -12.16 39.46 -9.55
N GLY A 216 -10.89 39.13 -9.79
CA GLY A 216 -9.81 39.24 -8.81
C GLY A 216 -9.27 40.66 -8.65
N ASP A 217 -9.99 41.53 -7.95
CA ASP A 217 -9.50 42.89 -7.63
C ASP A 217 -8.44 42.91 -6.50
N HIS A 218 -8.21 41.79 -5.80
CA HIS A 218 -7.37 41.77 -4.58
C HIS A 218 -6.35 40.64 -4.48
N LEU A 219 -6.25 39.75 -5.48
CA LEU A 219 -5.31 38.62 -5.46
C LEU A 219 -4.08 38.92 -6.30
N LEU A 220 -2.90 38.64 -5.77
CA LEU A 220 -1.63 38.70 -6.48
C LEU A 220 -1.26 37.32 -7.03
N ARG A 221 -0.65 37.30 -8.22
CA ARG A 221 -0.03 36.12 -8.82
C ARG A 221 1.28 35.83 -8.11
N PHE A 222 1.40 34.63 -7.58
CA PHE A 222 2.56 34.10 -6.89
C PHE A 222 3.08 32.91 -7.69
N ASP A 223 4.14 33.13 -8.45
CA ASP A 223 4.76 32.17 -9.37
C ASP A 223 6.00 31.56 -8.71
N GLU A 224 6.00 30.24 -8.56
CA GLU A 224 7.13 29.45 -8.07
C GLU A 224 7.79 28.77 -9.28
N PHE A 225 9.08 29.02 -9.47
CA PHE A 225 9.88 28.43 -10.54
C PHE A 225 10.99 27.58 -9.95
N TYR A 226 10.84 26.27 -10.08
CA TYR A 226 11.84 25.31 -9.65
C TYR A 226 12.72 24.93 -10.83
N ARG A 227 14.03 25.00 -10.67
CA ARG A 227 15.03 24.64 -11.68
C ARG A 227 16.02 23.65 -11.10
N ARG A 228 16.27 22.56 -11.79
CA ARG A 228 17.33 21.63 -11.45
C ARG A 228 18.64 22.14 -12.06
N THR A 229 19.55 22.56 -11.18
CA THR A 229 20.89 23.03 -11.53
C THR A 229 21.93 22.04 -11.01
N THR A 230 23.12 22.05 -11.61
CA THR A 230 24.23 21.22 -11.11
C THR A 230 25.28 22.14 -10.52
N LYS A 231 25.54 22.00 -9.22
CA LYS A 231 26.50 22.84 -8.49
C LYS A 231 27.76 22.04 -8.16
N PRO A 232 28.96 22.64 -8.31
CA PRO A 232 30.19 22.02 -7.85
C PRO A 232 30.17 21.97 -6.31
N ALA A 233 30.23 20.76 -5.76
CA ALA A 233 30.33 20.51 -4.33
C ALA A 233 31.63 19.75 -4.05
N LYS A 234 32.17 19.94 -2.84
CA LYS A 234 33.37 19.21 -2.42
C LYS A 234 32.95 17.94 -1.71
N LEU A 235 33.38 16.79 -2.20
CA LEU A 235 33.15 15.49 -1.60
C LEU A 235 34.31 15.19 -0.63
N LEU A 236 33.99 14.93 0.62
CA LEU A 236 34.94 14.44 1.63
C LEU A 236 34.87 12.92 1.62
N VAL A 237 35.95 12.23 1.29
CA VAL A 237 36.04 10.77 1.29
C VAL A 237 37.01 10.35 2.38
N ASP A 238 36.58 9.56 3.36
CA ASP A 238 37.47 8.94 4.33
C ASP A 238 38.23 7.79 3.65
N LYS A 239 39.56 7.88 3.60
CA LYS A 239 40.43 6.91 2.92
C LYS A 239 40.40 5.52 3.57
N LEU A 240 40.03 5.42 4.85
CA LEU A 240 40.04 4.15 5.60
C LEU A 240 38.72 3.39 5.49
N THR A 241 37.61 4.11 5.58
CA THR A 241 36.26 3.52 5.57
C THR A 241 35.63 3.53 4.18
N GLY A 242 36.11 4.38 3.26
CA GLY A 242 35.48 4.60 1.96
C GLY A 242 34.19 5.42 2.05
N ASN A 243 33.76 5.82 3.25
CA ASN A 243 32.56 6.64 3.45
C ASN A 243 32.80 8.04 2.89
N PHE A 244 31.78 8.58 2.23
CA PHE A 244 31.85 9.90 1.62
C PHE A 244 30.76 10.83 2.15
N ARG A 245 31.08 12.11 2.25
CA ARG A 245 30.14 13.15 2.68
C ARG A 245 30.28 14.38 1.79
N ILE A 246 29.15 14.87 1.29
CA ILE A 246 29.12 16.13 0.53
C ILE A 246 29.27 17.30 1.50
N TRP A 247 30.30 18.11 1.29
CA TRP A 247 30.53 19.34 2.04
C TRP A 247 29.69 20.49 1.49
N ARG A 248 28.88 21.10 2.37
CA ARG A 248 27.96 22.22 2.05
C ARG A 248 28.36 23.55 2.67
N GLY A 249 29.44 23.59 3.45
CA GLY A 249 29.94 24.81 4.06
C GLY A 249 30.73 25.66 3.07
N GLU A 250 30.93 26.92 3.40
CA GLU A 250 31.86 27.77 2.65
C GLU A 250 33.30 27.21 2.71
N LYS A 251 34.10 27.52 1.69
CA LYS A 251 35.52 27.14 1.60
C LYS A 251 36.32 27.42 2.90
N PRO A 252 36.13 28.54 3.63
CA PRO A 252 36.89 28.82 4.85
C PRO A 252 36.57 27.86 6.01
N ARG A 253 35.31 27.41 6.12
CA ARG A 253 34.90 26.40 7.12
C ARG A 253 35.43 25.03 6.76
N LEU A 254 35.58 24.73 5.47
CA LEU A 254 36.20 23.48 5.02
C LEU A 254 37.65 23.42 5.43
N ASP A 255 38.40 24.51 5.20
CA ASP A 255 39.81 24.58 5.58
C ASP A 255 39.99 24.52 7.10
N ALA A 256 39.06 25.11 7.87
CA ALA A 256 39.03 24.98 9.33
C ALA A 256 38.70 23.53 9.79
N PHE A 257 37.81 22.83 9.09
CA PHE A 257 37.44 21.44 9.39
C PHE A 257 38.58 20.47 9.06
N LEU A 258 39.28 20.66 7.94
CA LEU A 258 40.44 19.84 7.57
C LEU A 258 41.63 20.05 8.51
N ARG A 259 41.73 21.23 9.14
CA ARG A 259 42.75 21.58 10.15
C ARG A 259 42.35 21.23 11.59
N ALA A 260 41.10 20.81 11.82
CA ALA A 260 40.69 20.38 13.14
C ALA A 260 41.37 19.04 13.48
N PRO A 261 41.96 18.89 14.68
CA PRO A 261 42.52 17.62 15.11
C PRO A 261 41.39 16.64 15.43
N ASP A 262 41.50 15.41 14.91
CA ASP A 262 40.55 14.34 15.20
C ASP A 262 40.74 13.84 16.65
N GLN A 263 39.64 13.71 17.41
CA GLN A 263 39.69 13.43 18.86
C GLN A 263 40.17 12.01 19.19
N GLU A 264 40.13 11.08 18.23
CA GLU A 264 40.50 9.67 18.45
C GLU A 264 41.95 9.33 18.06
N THR A 265 42.55 10.06 17.13
CA THR A 265 43.86 9.70 16.54
C THR A 265 44.93 10.78 16.62
N GLY A 266 44.57 12.02 16.99
CA GLY A 266 45.53 13.12 17.15
C GLY A 266 46.18 13.61 15.84
N MET A 267 45.73 13.13 14.68
CA MET A 267 46.14 13.61 13.35
C MET A 267 45.13 14.63 12.81
N ASN A 268 45.57 15.45 11.85
CA ASN A 268 44.70 16.38 11.16
C ASN A 268 43.71 15.60 10.27
N VAL A 269 42.43 15.99 10.30
CA VAL A 269 41.37 15.36 9.48
C VAL A 269 41.72 15.38 7.99
N GLY A 270 42.51 16.35 7.52
CA GLY A 270 42.99 16.45 6.14
C GLY A 270 43.89 15.31 5.65
N ASP A 271 44.59 14.58 6.54
CA ASP A 271 45.41 13.44 6.11
C ASP A 271 44.55 12.18 5.85
N ARG A 272 43.46 12.05 6.63
CA ARG A 272 42.48 10.94 6.55
C ARG A 272 41.43 11.16 5.46
N MET A 273 41.01 12.40 5.20
CA MET A 273 39.99 12.73 4.23
C MET A 273 40.56 13.23 2.89
N ALA A 274 40.20 12.58 1.78
CA ALA A 274 40.42 13.10 0.45
C ALA A 274 39.28 14.07 0.07
N VAL A 275 39.64 15.24 -0.46
CA VAL A 275 38.67 16.22 -0.99
C VAL A 275 38.62 16.07 -2.51
N ILE A 276 37.47 15.65 -3.03
CA ILE A 276 37.24 15.48 -4.47
C ILE A 276 36.21 16.50 -4.92
N ASP A 277 36.49 17.23 -6.01
CA ASP A 277 35.48 18.09 -6.62
C ASP A 277 34.45 17.21 -7.35
N HIS A 278 33.18 17.32 -6.96
CA HIS A 278 32.08 16.54 -7.51
C HIS A 278 30.90 17.44 -7.85
N TYR A 279 30.19 17.10 -8.92
CA TYR A 279 29.02 17.86 -9.36
C TYR A 279 27.76 17.23 -8.76
N VAL A 280 27.03 18.00 -7.95
CA VAL A 280 25.80 17.54 -7.30
C VAL A 280 24.61 18.25 -7.95
N LYS A 281 23.59 17.47 -8.31
CA LYS A 281 22.31 18.01 -8.78
C LYS A 281 21.55 18.60 -7.60
N THR A 282 21.11 19.85 -7.72
CA THR A 282 20.35 20.59 -6.72
C THR A 282 19.14 21.25 -7.36
N VAL A 283 18.07 21.47 -6.60
CA VAL A 283 16.90 22.23 -7.07
C VAL A 283 16.95 23.63 -6.47
N ASP A 284 16.96 24.63 -7.35
CA ASP A 284 16.86 26.04 -7.01
C ASP A 284 15.40 26.51 -7.19
N LEU A 285 14.93 27.31 -6.24
CA LEU A 285 13.61 27.92 -6.24
C LEU A 285 13.75 29.42 -6.48
N ALA A 286 13.06 29.91 -7.50
CA ALA A 286 12.80 31.33 -7.69
C ALA A 286 11.32 31.63 -7.41
N ILE A 287 11.04 32.64 -6.59
CA ILE A 287 9.68 33.09 -6.30
C ILE A 287 9.49 34.47 -6.93
N MET A 288 8.44 34.58 -7.74
CA MET A 288 8.05 35.80 -8.42
C MET A 288 6.63 36.21 -8.02
N VAL A 289 6.42 37.51 -7.74
CA VAL A 289 5.09 38.06 -7.47
C VAL A 289 4.78 39.14 -8.50
N GLU A 290 3.68 38.98 -9.23
CA GLU A 290 3.29 39.89 -10.35
C GLU A 290 4.39 40.11 -11.40
N GLY A 291 5.29 39.14 -11.60
CA GLY A 291 6.40 39.21 -12.54
C GLY A 291 7.65 39.93 -12.01
N TYR A 292 7.71 40.26 -10.73
CA TYR A 292 8.94 40.70 -10.04
C TYR A 292 9.52 39.55 -9.22
N ASP A 293 10.83 39.36 -9.27
CA ASP A 293 11.57 38.37 -8.48
C ASP A 293 11.77 38.85 -7.03
N PHE A 294 11.46 38.00 -6.07
CA PHE A 294 11.64 38.28 -4.65
C PHE A 294 12.57 37.28 -3.94
N TYR A 295 12.71 36.08 -4.50
CA TYR A 295 13.60 35.05 -3.97
C TYR A 295 14.24 34.30 -5.13
N ASP A 296 15.56 34.09 -5.06
CA ASP A 296 16.35 33.21 -5.94
C ASP A 296 17.35 32.49 -5.05
N GLY A 297 17.11 31.22 -4.77
CA GLY A 297 17.91 30.47 -3.79
C GLY A 297 17.67 28.96 -3.85
N GLY A 298 18.24 28.25 -2.87
CA GLY A 298 17.99 26.81 -2.73
C GLY A 298 16.56 26.52 -2.28
N ASP A 299 16.15 25.25 -2.43
CA ASP A 299 14.87 24.76 -1.96
C ASP A 299 14.62 25.05 -0.46
N LEU A 300 13.38 25.37 -0.12
CA LEU A 300 12.96 25.77 1.22
C LEU A 300 13.05 24.62 2.24
N LEU A 301 12.99 23.36 1.79
CA LEU A 301 13.15 22.19 2.67
C LEU A 301 14.62 21.80 2.88
N GLY A 302 15.55 22.32 2.05
CA GLY A 302 16.97 21.98 2.10
C GLY A 302 17.30 20.53 1.68
N ILE A 303 16.37 19.84 1.01
CA ILE A 303 16.53 18.45 0.55
C ILE A 303 17.24 18.31 -0.80
N ASP A 304 17.53 19.44 -1.47
CA ASP A 304 18.14 19.53 -2.82
C ASP A 304 17.38 18.75 -3.91
N ASP A 305 16.09 18.54 -3.68
CA ASP A 305 15.18 17.83 -4.58
C ASP A 305 13.83 18.55 -4.57
N TYR A 306 12.94 18.23 -5.53
CA TYR A 306 11.62 18.85 -5.57
C TYR A 306 10.83 18.54 -4.28
N PRO A 307 10.13 19.52 -3.69
CA PRO A 307 9.30 19.32 -2.50
C PRO A 307 8.01 18.53 -2.80
N TRP A 308 7.83 18.11 -4.04
CA TRP A 308 6.63 17.45 -4.53
C TRP A 308 6.85 15.98 -4.82
N VAL A 309 5.79 15.21 -4.66
CA VAL A 309 5.69 13.81 -5.01
C VAL A 309 4.57 13.63 -6.03
N PRO A 310 4.85 13.11 -7.22
CA PRO A 310 3.81 12.86 -8.21
C PRO A 310 3.04 11.58 -7.89
N PHE A 311 1.72 11.68 -8.06
CA PHE A 311 0.79 10.56 -8.06
C PHE A 311 0.23 10.45 -9.47
N LEU A 312 0.78 9.50 -10.22
CA LEU A 312 0.45 9.25 -11.62
C LEU A 312 -0.54 8.09 -11.74
N GLY A 313 -1.42 8.20 -12.73
CA GLY A 313 -2.33 7.15 -13.16
C GLY A 313 -1.62 6.19 -14.11
N ASP A 314 -2.19 6.03 -15.30
CA ASP A 314 -1.54 5.32 -16.40
C ASP A 314 -0.60 6.30 -17.13
N TRP A 315 0.68 5.97 -17.17
CA TRP A 315 1.75 6.80 -17.71
C TRP A 315 2.62 5.99 -18.66
N VAL A 316 2.56 6.34 -19.94
CA VAL A 316 3.26 5.63 -21.03
C VAL A 316 4.25 6.60 -21.67
N PRO A 317 5.51 6.69 -21.20
CA PRO A 317 6.45 7.70 -21.64
C PRO A 317 6.85 7.59 -23.12
N GLU A 318 6.66 6.42 -23.71
CA GLU A 318 7.02 6.07 -25.10
C GLU A 318 6.09 6.71 -26.13
N TYR A 319 4.86 7.06 -25.75
CA TYR A 319 3.88 7.61 -26.68
C TYR A 319 4.16 9.09 -27.00
N SER A 320 3.97 9.48 -28.27
CA SER A 320 4.35 10.80 -28.78
C SER A 320 3.38 11.91 -28.40
N GLU A 321 2.07 11.63 -28.37
CA GLU A 321 1.08 12.65 -28.07
C GLU A 321 0.81 12.73 -26.57
N MET A 322 1.06 13.91 -25.98
CA MET A 322 0.85 14.13 -24.55
C MET A 322 -0.61 13.91 -24.10
N LYS A 323 -1.56 14.05 -25.02
CA LYS A 323 -2.99 13.90 -24.78
C LYS A 323 -3.34 12.54 -24.16
N ASP A 324 -2.75 11.47 -24.68
CA ASP A 324 -3.04 10.09 -24.27
C ASP A 324 -1.89 9.46 -23.49
N LYS A 325 -0.71 10.12 -23.45
CA LYS A 325 0.47 9.71 -22.68
C LYS A 325 0.19 9.52 -21.19
N LEU A 326 -0.73 10.34 -20.66
CA LEU A 326 -1.11 10.34 -19.26
C LEU A 326 -2.64 10.35 -19.13
N GLN A 327 -3.17 9.35 -18.43
CA GLN A 327 -4.61 9.24 -18.25
C GLN A 327 -4.98 8.68 -16.87
N GLY A 328 -6.17 9.08 -16.40
CA GLY A 328 -6.83 8.45 -15.27
C GLY A 328 -7.89 7.46 -15.73
N VAL A 329 -8.44 6.69 -14.79
CA VAL A 329 -9.52 5.72 -15.04
C VAL A 329 -10.76 6.36 -15.66
N VAL A 330 -11.02 7.65 -15.39
CA VAL A 330 -12.16 8.37 -15.99
C VAL A 330 -12.08 8.42 -17.51
N ARG A 331 -10.87 8.46 -18.11
CA ARG A 331 -10.68 8.60 -19.56
C ARG A 331 -11.42 7.53 -20.35
N CYS A 332 -11.24 6.26 -19.99
CA CYS A 332 -11.84 5.14 -20.71
C CYS A 332 -13.36 5.05 -20.54
N MET A 333 -13.93 5.70 -19.51
CA MET A 333 -15.37 5.67 -19.23
C MET A 333 -16.16 6.79 -19.92
N ARG A 334 -15.50 7.81 -20.46
CA ARG A 334 -16.20 8.99 -21.01
C ARG A 334 -17.07 8.66 -22.21
N ASP A 335 -16.51 7.93 -23.18
CA ASP A 335 -17.22 7.61 -24.41
C ASP A 335 -18.41 6.67 -24.16
N PRO A 336 -18.26 5.57 -23.39
CA PRO A 336 -19.39 4.74 -22.99
C PRO A 336 -20.46 5.51 -22.20
N ASN A 337 -20.06 6.42 -21.33
CA ASN A 337 -21.01 7.18 -20.52
C ASN A 337 -21.76 8.22 -21.36
N THR A 338 -21.11 8.82 -22.37
CA THR A 338 -21.76 9.70 -23.35
C THR A 338 -22.73 8.93 -24.23
N GLU A 339 -22.36 7.73 -24.68
CA GLU A 339 -23.23 6.83 -25.43
C GLU A 339 -24.46 6.46 -24.61
N LYS A 340 -24.30 6.08 -23.33
CA LYS A 340 -25.42 5.78 -22.42
C LYS A 340 -26.39 6.95 -22.28
N ASN A 341 -25.89 8.15 -22.06
CA ASN A 341 -26.73 9.34 -21.94
C ASN A 341 -27.54 9.58 -23.23
N ARG A 342 -26.87 9.54 -24.39
CA ARG A 342 -27.51 9.70 -25.70
C ARG A 342 -28.52 8.59 -25.99
N ARG A 343 -28.20 7.34 -25.64
CA ARG A 343 -29.08 6.18 -25.79
C ARG A 343 -30.34 6.33 -24.95
N ARG A 344 -30.22 6.73 -23.69
CA ARG A 344 -31.39 6.95 -22.81
C ARG A 344 -32.27 8.09 -23.30
N LEU A 345 -31.68 9.19 -23.78
CA LEU A 345 -32.44 10.27 -24.41
C LEU A 345 -33.21 9.79 -25.64
N LYS A 346 -32.56 9.04 -26.54
CA LYS A 346 -33.25 8.45 -27.71
C LYS A 346 -34.30 7.42 -27.32
N GLY A 347 -34.07 6.66 -26.25
CA GLY A 347 -35.05 5.70 -25.73
C GLY A 347 -36.30 6.40 -25.20
N LEU A 348 -36.14 7.51 -24.47
CA LEU A 348 -37.25 8.35 -24.03
C LEU A 348 -37.98 8.96 -25.24
N ASP A 349 -37.25 9.46 -26.23
CA ASP A 349 -37.83 10.01 -27.48
C ASP A 349 -38.63 8.96 -28.26
N MET A 350 -38.15 7.72 -28.32
CA MET A 350 -38.90 6.60 -28.89
C MET A 350 -40.18 6.33 -28.08
N MET A 351 -40.11 6.34 -26.75
CA MET A 351 -41.29 6.13 -25.90
C MET A 351 -42.33 7.27 -26.04
N ASP A 352 -41.88 8.52 -26.14
CA ASP A 352 -42.74 9.70 -26.28
C ASP A 352 -43.34 9.82 -27.70
N SER A 353 -42.62 9.35 -28.73
CA SER A 353 -43.09 9.39 -30.13
C SER A 353 -43.99 8.23 -30.52
N VAL A 354 -43.93 7.09 -29.82
CA VAL A 354 -44.84 5.96 -30.06
C VAL A 354 -46.26 6.36 -29.65
N ILE A 355 -47.14 6.39 -30.67
CA ILE A 355 -48.58 6.54 -30.45
C ILE A 355 -49.10 5.24 -29.85
N SER A 356 -49.14 5.18 -28.51
CA SER A 356 -49.57 3.97 -27.78
C SER A 356 -51.06 3.72 -27.91
N THR A 357 -51.83 4.81 -28.03
CA THR A 357 -53.29 4.80 -28.16
C THR A 357 -53.71 5.92 -29.11
N GLY A 358 -54.28 5.53 -30.24
CA GLY A 358 -54.81 6.46 -31.23
C GLY A 358 -55.79 5.74 -32.16
N PHE A 359 -56.53 6.50 -32.93
CA PHE A 359 -57.46 5.93 -33.92
C PHE A 359 -56.97 6.26 -35.33
N LYS A 360 -56.99 5.26 -36.20
CA LYS A 360 -56.92 5.47 -37.65
C LYS A 360 -58.34 5.45 -38.16
N ALA A 361 -58.79 6.57 -38.72
CA ALA A 361 -60.18 6.72 -39.18
C ALA A 361 -60.20 7.34 -40.59
N GLU A 362 -61.10 6.86 -41.44
CA GLU A 362 -61.37 7.51 -42.73
C GLU A 362 -62.09 8.84 -42.51
N GLN A 363 -61.83 9.83 -43.39
CA GLN A 363 -62.37 11.20 -43.27
C GLN A 363 -63.91 11.27 -43.21
N ASP A 364 -64.60 10.24 -43.71
CA ASP A 364 -66.06 10.14 -43.78
C ASP A 364 -66.67 9.13 -42.79
N ALA A 365 -65.86 8.44 -41.97
CA ALA A 365 -66.33 7.34 -41.10
C ALA A 365 -66.79 7.79 -39.70
N VAL A 366 -66.65 9.07 -39.34
CA VAL A 366 -66.82 9.56 -37.95
C VAL A 366 -67.78 10.74 -37.88
N VAL A 367 -68.83 10.61 -37.07
CA VAL A 367 -69.89 11.64 -36.90
C VAL A 367 -69.40 12.87 -36.13
N SER A 368 -68.43 12.70 -35.22
CA SER A 368 -67.82 13.79 -34.45
C SER A 368 -66.31 13.65 -34.44
N ARG A 369 -65.62 14.53 -35.17
CA ARG A 369 -64.14 14.56 -35.23
C ARG A 369 -63.52 14.83 -33.86
N ALA A 370 -64.20 15.58 -32.99
CA ALA A 370 -63.70 15.97 -31.67
C ALA A 370 -63.63 14.81 -30.66
N SER A 371 -64.52 13.82 -30.76
CA SER A 371 -64.59 12.69 -29.82
C SER A 371 -63.39 11.74 -29.93
N LEU A 372 -62.75 11.67 -31.11
CA LEU A 372 -61.53 10.89 -31.33
C LEU A 372 -60.27 11.53 -30.76
N TYR A 373 -60.28 12.85 -30.53
CA TYR A 373 -59.17 13.57 -29.88
C TYR A 373 -59.28 13.54 -28.34
N GLN A 374 -60.44 13.18 -27.79
CA GLN A 374 -60.69 13.12 -26.34
C GLN A 374 -60.28 11.79 -25.68
N THR A 375 -59.89 10.78 -26.47
CA THR A 375 -59.51 9.45 -26.00
C THR A 375 -58.06 9.10 -26.39
N GLY A 376 -57.29 8.53 -25.46
CA GLY A 376 -55.88 8.16 -25.67
C GLY A 376 -54.91 9.36 -25.65
N GLN A 377 -53.81 9.26 -26.41
CA GLN A 377 -52.81 10.34 -26.58
C GLN A 377 -53.27 11.46 -27.55
N GLY A 378 -54.53 11.45 -27.99
CA GLY A 378 -55.12 12.51 -28.80
C GLY A 378 -54.53 12.66 -30.21
N ARG A 379 -53.93 11.59 -30.78
CA ARG A 379 -53.43 11.59 -32.16
C ARG A 379 -54.29 10.69 -33.05
N VAL A 380 -54.81 11.26 -34.14
CA VAL A 380 -55.67 10.58 -35.12
C VAL A 380 -55.01 10.65 -36.48
N ILE A 381 -54.87 9.50 -37.15
CA ILE A 381 -54.34 9.43 -38.52
C ILE A 381 -55.52 9.33 -39.49
N TRP A 382 -55.72 10.36 -40.30
CA TRP A 382 -56.78 10.41 -41.31
C TRP A 382 -56.34 9.73 -42.60
N THR A 383 -57.12 8.76 -43.10
CA THR A 383 -56.87 8.11 -44.40
C THR A 383 -57.92 8.43 -45.46
N GLN A 384 -57.51 8.36 -46.73
CA GLN A 384 -58.40 8.50 -47.89
C GLN A 384 -59.44 7.37 -47.93
N PRO A 385 -60.67 7.65 -48.40
CA PRO A 385 -61.76 6.68 -48.39
C PRO A 385 -61.46 5.44 -49.25
N GLY A 386 -61.74 4.25 -48.72
CA GLY A 386 -61.81 2.99 -49.48
C GLY A 386 -60.54 2.15 -49.51
N LYS A 387 -59.59 2.34 -48.58
CA LYS A 387 -58.32 1.58 -48.58
C LYS A 387 -58.06 0.67 -47.37
N LEU A 388 -58.83 0.72 -46.28
CA LEU A 388 -58.70 -0.20 -45.12
C LEU A 388 -59.89 -0.05 -44.14
N ASP A 389 -59.99 -0.93 -43.13
CA ASP A 389 -61.06 -0.94 -42.11
C ASP A 389 -61.43 0.45 -41.57
N LYS A 390 -62.75 0.74 -41.53
CA LYS A 390 -63.34 2.09 -41.36
C LYS A 390 -62.88 2.85 -40.11
N VAL A 391 -62.59 2.15 -39.01
CA VAL A 391 -61.94 2.67 -37.81
C VAL A 391 -61.10 1.55 -37.21
N ALA A 392 -59.79 1.72 -37.15
CA ALA A 392 -58.89 0.79 -36.49
C ALA A 392 -58.20 1.49 -35.32
N GLN A 393 -58.24 0.87 -34.14
CA GLN A 393 -57.44 1.31 -33.01
C GLN A 393 -55.97 1.00 -33.31
N LEU A 394 -55.11 2.02 -33.24
CA LEU A 394 -53.67 1.83 -33.25
C LEU A 394 -53.32 1.15 -31.92
N THR A 395 -53.02 -0.13 -31.97
CA THR A 395 -52.24 -0.80 -30.94
C THR A 395 -50.80 -0.31 -31.10
N GLY A 396 -50.25 0.32 -30.06
CA GLY A 396 -48.88 0.79 -30.06
C GLY A 396 -47.91 -0.29 -30.54
N GLY A 397 -46.89 0.11 -31.32
CA GLY A 397 -45.81 -0.80 -31.68
C GLY A 397 -45.05 -1.21 -30.42
N ASP A 398 -44.93 -2.52 -30.17
CA ASP A 398 -44.10 -3.02 -29.10
C ASP A 398 -42.64 -2.59 -29.34
N LEU A 399 -42.00 -2.06 -28.29
CA LEU A 399 -40.57 -1.80 -28.32
C LEU A 399 -39.84 -3.14 -28.57
N PRO A 400 -38.99 -3.24 -29.61
CA PRO A 400 -38.30 -4.48 -29.91
C PRO A 400 -37.50 -4.99 -28.71
N ALA A 401 -37.80 -6.20 -28.22
CA ALA A 401 -37.14 -6.81 -27.05
C ALA A 401 -35.60 -6.87 -27.19
N GLY A 402 -35.08 -6.94 -28.43
CA GLY A 402 -33.65 -6.89 -28.73
C GLY A 402 -32.97 -5.59 -28.28
N LEU A 403 -33.67 -4.45 -28.30
CA LEU A 403 -33.13 -3.16 -27.83
C LEU A 403 -32.88 -3.17 -26.32
N PHE A 404 -33.79 -3.74 -25.54
CA PHE A 404 -33.61 -3.86 -24.08
C PHE A 404 -32.42 -4.75 -23.73
N LYS A 405 -32.27 -5.88 -24.41
CA LYS A 405 -31.11 -6.77 -24.21
C LYS A 405 -29.80 -6.09 -24.60
N MET A 406 -29.79 -5.31 -25.68
CA MET A 406 -28.63 -4.51 -26.08
C MET A 406 -28.32 -3.40 -25.05
N MET A 407 -29.34 -2.72 -24.52
CA MET A 407 -29.17 -1.71 -23.46
C MET A 407 -28.55 -2.31 -22.20
N GLU A 408 -28.96 -3.52 -21.81
CA GLU A 408 -28.39 -4.22 -20.65
C GLU A 408 -26.92 -4.58 -20.87
N ILE A 409 -26.57 -5.12 -22.03
CA ILE A 409 -25.17 -5.47 -22.36
C ILE A 409 -24.29 -4.23 -22.32
N LEU A 410 -24.72 -3.13 -22.95
CA LEU A 410 -23.94 -1.90 -22.98
C LEU A 410 -23.86 -1.19 -21.61
N ASP A 411 -24.88 -1.33 -20.77
CA ASP A 411 -24.81 -0.87 -19.37
C ASP A 411 -23.78 -1.70 -18.57
N GLN A 412 -23.55 -2.98 -18.89
CA GLN A 412 -22.49 -3.79 -18.27
C GLN A 412 -21.09 -3.38 -18.73
N ASP A 413 -20.92 -2.94 -19.98
CA ASP A 413 -19.62 -2.53 -20.52
C ASP A 413 -18.99 -1.37 -19.74
N LEU A 414 -19.82 -0.45 -19.21
CA LEU A 414 -19.38 0.65 -18.34
C LEU A 414 -18.68 0.17 -17.05
N LEU A 415 -19.00 -1.03 -16.56
CA LEU A 415 -18.37 -1.62 -15.38
C LEU A 415 -17.18 -2.51 -15.74
N ARG A 416 -17.22 -3.13 -16.93
CA ARG A 416 -16.15 -4.00 -17.45
C ARG A 416 -14.93 -3.24 -17.91
N LEU A 417 -15.11 -2.13 -18.63
CA LEU A 417 -14.01 -1.31 -19.16
C LEU A 417 -13.04 -0.80 -18.10
N PRO A 418 -13.49 -0.24 -16.95
CA PRO A 418 -12.58 0.13 -15.88
C PRO A 418 -12.14 -1.08 -15.03
N GLY A 419 -12.65 -2.29 -15.28
CA GLY A 419 -12.26 -3.50 -14.56
C GLY A 419 -12.79 -3.62 -13.13
N VAL A 420 -13.90 -2.94 -12.82
CA VAL A 420 -14.40 -2.78 -11.45
C VAL A 420 -15.54 -3.76 -11.11
N GLU A 421 -15.89 -4.66 -12.02
CA GLU A 421 -16.97 -5.65 -11.86
C GLU A 421 -16.82 -6.50 -10.58
N GLY A 422 -15.59 -6.95 -10.26
CA GLY A 422 -15.31 -7.76 -9.06
C GLY A 422 -15.54 -7.04 -7.73
N LEU A 423 -15.53 -5.70 -7.72
CA LEU A 423 -15.72 -4.88 -6.52
C LEU A 423 -17.21 -4.59 -6.21
N LEU A 424 -18.12 -4.84 -7.15
CA LEU A 424 -19.56 -4.52 -7.01
C LEU A 424 -20.42 -5.71 -6.56
N ALA A 425 -19.94 -6.94 -6.73
CA ALA A 425 -20.69 -8.13 -6.39
C ALA A 425 -20.61 -8.44 -4.88
N ALA A 426 -21.48 -7.80 -4.08
CA ALA A 426 -21.73 -8.24 -2.71
C ALA A 426 -22.44 -9.62 -2.74
N PRO A 427 -22.02 -10.61 -1.91
CA PRO A 427 -22.69 -11.90 -1.89
C PRO A 427 -24.07 -11.80 -1.22
N GLU A 428 -25.12 -12.16 -1.94
CA GLU A 428 -26.49 -12.33 -1.40
C GLU A 428 -26.69 -13.64 -0.59
N ASN A 429 -25.64 -14.39 -0.22
CA ASN A 429 -25.81 -15.72 0.36
C ASN A 429 -25.29 -15.86 1.81
N GLN A 430 -26.18 -16.37 2.68
CA GLN A 430 -26.13 -16.48 4.15
C GLN A 430 -24.97 -17.31 4.78
N ASN A 431 -24.05 -17.89 4.01
CA ASN A 431 -22.93 -18.66 4.57
C ASN A 431 -21.69 -17.80 4.79
N GLN A 432 -21.70 -17.03 5.88
CA GLN A 432 -20.77 -15.93 6.18
C GLN A 432 -19.27 -16.25 6.09
N GLN A 433 -18.79 -17.46 6.43
CA GLN A 433 -17.33 -17.71 6.43
C GLN A 433 -16.76 -18.06 5.04
N ILE A 434 -17.44 -18.90 4.26
CA ILE A 434 -17.01 -19.26 2.89
C ILE A 434 -17.35 -18.11 1.91
N ALA A 435 -18.48 -17.43 2.13
CA ALA A 435 -18.84 -16.23 1.38
C ALA A 435 -17.86 -15.07 1.62
N MET A 436 -17.33 -14.90 2.84
CA MET A 436 -16.27 -13.91 3.09
C MET A 436 -14.95 -14.26 2.41
N GLY A 437 -14.56 -15.54 2.40
CA GLY A 437 -13.35 -15.98 1.67
C GLY A 437 -13.47 -15.74 0.16
N LEU A 438 -14.60 -16.11 -0.44
CA LEU A 438 -14.88 -15.89 -1.87
C LEU A 438 -15.08 -14.41 -2.22
N ALA A 439 -15.69 -13.62 -1.34
CA ALA A 439 -15.81 -12.17 -1.51
C ALA A 439 -14.43 -11.50 -1.48
N LYS A 440 -13.55 -11.87 -0.55
CA LYS A 440 -12.17 -11.38 -0.52
C LYS A 440 -11.36 -11.78 -1.76
N LEU A 441 -11.57 -12.99 -2.28
CA LEU A 441 -10.93 -13.44 -3.52
C LEU A 441 -11.44 -12.66 -4.74
N ARG A 442 -12.72 -12.30 -4.81
CA ARG A 442 -13.28 -11.49 -5.89
C ARG A 442 -12.92 -10.01 -5.78
N GLU A 443 -12.88 -9.47 -4.56
CA GLU A 443 -12.28 -8.15 -4.28
C GLU A 443 -10.82 -8.14 -4.77
N ALA A 444 -10.04 -9.19 -4.46
CA ALA A 444 -8.67 -9.32 -4.95
C ALA A 444 -8.60 -9.41 -6.49
N GLN A 445 -9.47 -10.18 -7.16
CA GLN A 445 -9.53 -10.28 -8.63
C GLN A 445 -9.98 -8.98 -9.33
N GLY A 446 -10.88 -8.20 -8.73
CA GLY A 446 -11.24 -6.88 -9.27
C GLY A 446 -10.07 -5.90 -9.17
N LEU A 447 -9.21 -6.06 -8.16
CA LEU A 447 -8.03 -5.23 -7.97
C LEU A 447 -6.86 -5.66 -8.83
N THR A 448 -6.75 -6.94 -9.23
CA THR A 448 -5.67 -7.38 -10.13
C THR A 448 -5.69 -6.62 -11.45
N GLN A 449 -6.87 -6.19 -11.93
CA GLN A 449 -6.97 -5.41 -13.17
C GLN A 449 -6.54 -3.94 -13.00
N GLN A 450 -6.58 -3.42 -11.78
CA GLN A 450 -6.17 -2.05 -11.44
C GLN A 450 -4.91 -2.05 -10.56
N GLN A 451 -4.15 -3.14 -10.59
CA GLN A 451 -3.01 -3.33 -9.70
C GLN A 451 -1.93 -2.28 -9.98
N ASP A 452 -1.66 -1.98 -11.24
CA ASP A 452 -0.70 -0.96 -11.68
C ASP A 452 -1.00 0.39 -11.01
N LEU A 453 -2.27 0.79 -10.96
CA LEU A 453 -2.70 2.03 -10.33
C LEU A 453 -2.38 2.08 -8.83
N PHE A 454 -2.56 0.96 -8.13
CA PHE A 454 -2.25 0.86 -6.69
C PHE A 454 -0.75 0.78 -6.46
N ASP A 455 0.00 0.07 -7.30
CA ASP A 455 1.45 -0.03 -7.20
C ASP A 455 2.12 1.33 -7.48
N ASN A 456 1.60 2.11 -8.44
CA ASN A 456 1.98 3.49 -8.69
C ASN A 456 1.75 4.39 -7.46
N PHE A 457 0.61 4.21 -6.80
CA PHE A 457 0.30 4.92 -5.56
C PHE A 457 1.23 4.52 -4.40
N ARG A 458 1.59 3.23 -4.29
CA ARG A 458 2.59 2.74 -3.31
C ARG A 458 3.96 3.33 -3.57
N PHE A 459 4.38 3.38 -4.82
CA PHE A 459 5.64 3.99 -5.24
C PHE A 459 5.69 5.47 -4.84
N GLY A 460 4.64 6.24 -5.16
CA GLY A 460 4.50 7.63 -4.72
C GLY A 460 4.58 7.80 -3.20
N LYS A 461 3.94 6.91 -2.42
CA LYS A 461 4.08 6.94 -0.94
C LYS A 461 5.50 6.65 -0.46
N SER A 462 6.19 5.69 -1.07
CA SER A 462 7.58 5.38 -0.72
C SER A 462 8.49 6.59 -1.00
N LEU A 463 8.31 7.25 -2.16
CA LEU A 463 9.00 8.51 -2.48
C LEU A 463 8.72 9.60 -1.44
N LEU A 464 7.46 9.75 -1.02
CA LEU A 464 7.10 10.69 0.05
C LEU A 464 7.82 10.35 1.36
N GLY A 465 7.89 9.08 1.73
CA GLY A 465 8.60 8.65 2.93
C GLY A 465 10.09 8.94 2.88
N ASN A 466 10.73 8.67 1.75
CA ASN A 466 12.14 9.00 1.56
C ASN A 466 12.40 10.51 1.65
N LYS A 467 11.52 11.34 1.06
CA LYS A 467 11.60 12.81 1.18
C LYS A 467 11.37 13.28 2.62
N LEU A 468 10.42 12.67 3.35
CA LEU A 468 10.16 13.00 4.75
C LEU A 468 11.34 12.67 5.66
N VAL A 469 11.97 11.50 5.48
CA VAL A 469 13.17 11.12 6.24
C VAL A 469 14.28 12.15 6.01
N LYS A 470 14.57 12.49 4.74
CA LYS A 470 15.56 13.53 4.40
C LYS A 470 15.22 14.89 5.00
N ALA A 471 13.95 15.30 4.94
CA ALA A 471 13.52 16.58 5.46
C ALA A 471 13.58 16.63 7.00
N MET A 472 13.29 15.52 7.70
CA MET A 472 13.43 15.41 9.15
C MET A 472 14.88 15.53 9.58
N GLN A 473 15.81 14.88 8.88
CA GLN A 473 17.24 14.94 9.19
C GLN A 473 17.81 16.37 9.08
N VAL A 474 17.34 17.16 8.12
CA VAL A 474 17.83 18.52 7.86
C VAL A 474 17.21 19.54 8.82
N ASN A 475 15.90 19.45 9.07
CA ASN A 475 15.15 20.55 9.70
C ASN A 475 14.86 20.35 11.19
N TRP A 476 14.94 19.13 11.74
CA TRP A 476 14.54 18.89 13.13
C TRP A 476 15.69 18.79 14.12
N HIS A 477 15.66 19.64 15.14
CA HIS A 477 16.60 19.62 16.24
C HIS A 477 16.41 18.40 17.18
N PRO A 478 17.48 17.86 17.81
CA PRO A 478 17.40 16.69 18.70
C PRO A 478 16.36 16.79 19.82
N ALA A 479 16.17 18.00 20.35
CA ALA A 479 15.19 18.25 21.42
C ALA A 479 13.74 17.95 21.00
N LYS A 480 13.38 18.25 19.73
CA LYS A 480 12.04 17.97 19.20
C LYS A 480 11.83 16.47 19.01
N VAL A 481 12.83 15.80 18.42
CA VAL A 481 12.80 14.34 18.22
C VAL A 481 12.63 13.62 19.56
N GLN A 482 13.38 14.04 20.58
CA GLN A 482 13.28 13.47 21.92
C GLN A 482 11.90 13.69 22.55
N ARG A 483 11.28 14.85 22.33
CA ARG A 483 9.94 15.14 22.85
C ARG A 483 8.85 14.29 22.20
N ILE A 484 8.99 13.98 20.91
CA ILE A 484 8.01 13.17 20.18
C ILE A 484 8.15 11.69 20.55
N LEU A 485 9.38 11.17 20.57
CA LEU A 485 9.64 9.75 20.78
C LEU A 485 9.77 9.35 22.26
N ASN A 486 9.99 10.33 23.15
CA ASN A 486 10.39 10.11 24.56
C ASN A 486 11.70 9.30 24.71
N GLU A 487 12.54 9.30 23.67
CA GLU A 487 13.84 8.63 23.63
C GLU A 487 14.88 9.58 23.02
N LYS A 488 16.15 9.49 23.43
CA LYS A 488 17.21 10.28 22.82
C LYS A 488 17.47 9.79 21.38
N PRO A 489 17.57 10.70 20.39
CA PRO A 489 17.91 10.30 19.02
C PRO A 489 19.30 9.67 18.99
N GLN A 490 19.46 8.60 18.21
CA GLN A 490 20.78 8.01 17.99
C GLN A 490 21.67 8.95 17.17
N PRO A 491 23.00 8.94 17.33
CA PRO A 491 23.91 9.76 16.51
C PRO A 491 23.76 9.50 15.00
N GLU A 492 23.47 8.25 14.63
CA GLU A 492 23.23 7.81 13.25
C GLU A 492 21.99 8.47 12.62
N PHE A 493 21.03 8.92 13.44
CA PHE A 493 19.82 9.61 12.97
C PHE A 493 20.14 10.83 12.10
N TYR A 494 21.17 11.59 12.47
CA TYR A 494 21.59 12.80 11.74
C TYR A 494 22.59 12.54 10.63
N THR A 495 23.02 11.29 10.48
CA THR A 495 23.91 10.89 9.40
C THR A 495 23.07 10.66 8.15
N ARG A 496 23.43 11.35 7.07
CA ARG A 496 22.65 11.32 5.82
C ARG A 496 22.72 9.97 5.10
N ASP A 497 23.77 9.20 5.35
CA ASP A 497 23.96 7.86 4.78
C ASP A 497 22.79 6.94 5.18
N PHE A 498 22.27 7.12 6.39
CA PHE A 498 21.13 6.36 6.88
C PHE A 498 19.86 6.57 6.04
N GLY A 499 19.62 7.82 5.63
CA GLY A 499 18.45 8.19 4.83
C GLY A 499 18.54 7.79 3.35
N GLN A 500 19.72 7.39 2.87
CA GLN A 500 19.96 7.07 1.46
C GLN A 500 20.21 5.57 1.21
N TYR A 501 20.93 4.89 2.10
CA TYR A 501 21.36 3.51 1.91
C TYR A 501 20.78 2.55 2.96
N ASP A 502 20.57 3.02 4.19
CA ASP A 502 20.30 2.13 5.32
C ASP A 502 18.81 2.01 5.66
N CYS A 503 17.94 2.77 4.99
CA CYS A 503 16.51 2.75 5.24
C CYS A 503 15.66 2.76 3.97
N VAL A 504 14.54 2.03 4.01
CA VAL A 504 13.55 1.97 2.94
C VAL A 504 12.18 2.31 3.50
N ALA A 505 11.51 3.28 2.88
CA ALA A 505 10.12 3.58 3.19
C ALA A 505 9.19 2.51 2.61
N SER A 506 8.54 1.74 3.50
CA SER A 506 7.63 0.64 3.20
C SER A 506 6.20 0.94 3.69
N GLU A 507 5.26 0.10 3.29
CA GLU A 507 3.87 0.17 3.79
C GLU A 507 3.67 -0.76 4.99
N GLY A 508 3.04 -0.24 6.04
CA GLY A 508 2.62 -1.00 7.22
C GLY A 508 1.12 -0.88 7.49
N LEU A 509 0.62 -1.67 8.43
CA LEU A 509 -0.78 -1.54 8.90
C LEU A 509 -1.00 -0.15 9.51
N LEU A 510 -2.09 0.53 9.11
CA LEU A 510 -2.44 1.82 9.69
C LEU A 510 -3.07 1.64 11.07
N THR A 511 -2.37 2.18 12.07
CA THR A 511 -2.88 2.38 13.44
C THR A 511 -2.66 3.82 13.85
N ASP A 512 -3.36 4.27 14.89
CA ASP A 512 -3.20 5.65 15.37
C ASP A 512 -1.85 5.85 16.07
N THR A 513 -1.31 4.80 16.67
CA THR A 513 -0.02 4.84 17.38
C THR A 513 0.89 3.66 17.03
N GLN A 514 2.21 3.85 17.14
CA GLN A 514 3.20 2.76 17.00
C GLN A 514 2.97 1.63 18.01
N ARG A 515 2.52 1.97 19.22
CA ARG A 515 2.24 0.96 20.27
C ARG A 515 1.11 0.03 19.86
N GLN A 516 0.05 0.57 19.26
CA GLN A 516 -1.03 -0.24 18.70
C GLN A 516 -0.56 -1.10 17.52
N MET A 517 0.31 -0.57 16.65
CA MET A 517 0.89 -1.36 15.55
C MET A 517 1.64 -2.58 16.09
N PHE A 518 2.51 -2.36 17.07
CA PHE A 518 3.27 -3.41 17.72
C PHE A 518 2.36 -4.44 18.42
N TYR A 519 1.31 -3.98 19.09
CA TYR A 519 0.30 -4.86 19.68
C TYR A 519 -0.40 -5.75 18.64
N LEU A 520 -0.79 -5.19 17.49
CA LEU A 520 -1.42 -5.97 16.42
C LEU A 520 -0.46 -7.03 15.84
N GLN A 521 0.81 -6.68 15.63
CA GLN A 521 1.85 -7.62 15.19
C GLN A 521 2.05 -8.75 16.21
N LEU A 522 2.14 -8.42 17.51
CA LEU A 522 2.24 -9.44 18.57
C LEU A 522 1.01 -10.35 18.62
N ARG A 523 -0.18 -9.80 18.40
CA ARG A 523 -1.43 -10.57 18.35
C ARG A 523 -1.43 -11.55 17.18
N GLU A 524 -0.95 -11.11 16.02
CA GLU A 524 -0.82 -11.94 14.83
C GLU A 524 0.20 -13.06 15.01
N LEU A 525 1.39 -12.75 15.54
CA LEU A 525 2.41 -13.76 15.86
C LEU A 525 1.91 -14.80 16.87
N LYS A 526 1.15 -14.36 17.89
CA LYS A 526 0.51 -15.27 18.84
C LYS A 526 -0.52 -16.18 18.16
N ALA A 527 -1.33 -15.64 17.23
CA ALA A 527 -2.30 -16.42 16.46
C ALA A 527 -1.61 -17.44 15.53
N GLN A 528 -0.40 -17.13 15.06
CA GLN A 528 0.45 -18.03 14.27
C GLN A 528 1.20 -19.07 15.14
N GLY A 529 1.05 -19.03 16.47
CA GLY A 529 1.63 -20.02 17.38
C GLY A 529 2.98 -19.66 17.99
N ALA A 530 3.45 -18.42 17.86
CA ALA A 530 4.70 -17.98 18.49
C ALA A 530 4.60 -18.01 20.04
N PRO A 531 5.63 -18.49 20.77
CA PRO A 531 5.64 -18.58 22.23
C PRO A 531 5.87 -17.21 22.89
N ILE A 532 4.93 -16.28 22.70
CA ILE A 532 4.95 -14.94 23.28
C ILE A 532 4.14 -14.95 24.58
N SER A 533 4.69 -14.42 25.68
CA SER A 533 3.99 -14.30 26.96
C SER A 533 2.84 -13.28 26.87
N TRP A 534 1.72 -13.55 27.55
CA TRP A 534 0.58 -12.62 27.61
C TRP A 534 0.96 -11.28 28.25
N LYS A 535 1.90 -11.29 29.18
CA LYS A 535 2.52 -10.09 29.77
C LYS A 535 3.09 -9.14 28.72
N THR A 536 3.79 -9.68 27.71
CA THR A 536 4.38 -8.86 26.64
C THR A 536 3.30 -8.22 25.77
N ILE A 537 2.23 -8.96 25.45
CA ILE A 537 1.11 -8.45 24.64
C ILE A 537 0.39 -7.31 25.39
N ILE A 538 0.10 -7.49 26.67
CA ILE A 538 -0.67 -6.53 27.47
C ILE A 538 0.12 -5.25 27.74
N LYS A 539 1.45 -5.33 27.88
CA LYS A 539 2.32 -4.15 28.01
C LYS A 539 2.12 -3.14 26.86
N TYR A 540 1.89 -3.64 25.65
CA TYR A 540 1.72 -2.80 24.46
C TYR A 540 0.25 -2.63 24.04
N ALA A 541 -0.67 -3.36 24.66
CA ALA A 541 -2.11 -3.24 24.40
C ALA A 541 -2.62 -1.83 24.76
N PRO A 542 -3.52 -1.22 23.96
CA PRO A 542 -4.15 0.05 24.28
C PRO A 542 -5.33 -0.12 25.26
N LEU A 543 -5.08 -0.72 26.44
CA LEU A 543 -6.07 -0.87 27.50
C LEU A 543 -5.93 0.26 28.53
N GLU A 544 -7.01 0.67 29.18
CA GLU A 544 -6.95 1.63 30.30
C GLU A 544 -6.49 0.93 31.59
N THR A 545 -6.92 -0.31 31.81
CA THR A 545 -6.65 -1.13 32.99
C THR A 545 -5.37 -1.98 32.91
N LYS A 546 -4.28 -1.41 32.35
CA LYS A 546 -3.04 -2.19 32.12
C LYS A 546 -2.38 -2.66 33.41
N GLU A 547 -2.37 -1.80 34.42
CA GLU A 547 -1.62 -2.04 35.66
C GLU A 547 -2.29 -3.16 36.47
N GLU A 548 -3.62 -3.16 36.55
CA GLU A 548 -4.39 -4.20 37.22
C GLU A 548 -4.23 -5.57 36.51
N LEU A 549 -4.35 -5.61 35.19
CA LEU A 549 -4.18 -6.85 34.41
C LEU A 549 -2.74 -7.39 34.46
N LEU A 550 -1.73 -6.52 34.49
CA LEU A 550 -0.34 -6.94 34.66
C LEU A 550 -0.10 -7.50 36.07
N GLN A 551 -0.70 -6.90 37.10
CA GLN A 551 -0.62 -7.40 38.48
C GLN A 551 -1.33 -8.75 38.64
N GLU A 552 -2.51 -8.93 38.03
CA GLU A 552 -3.24 -10.22 38.04
C GLU A 552 -2.45 -11.33 37.34
N ILE A 553 -1.80 -11.03 36.21
CA ILE A 553 -0.97 -12.01 35.49
C ILE A 553 0.32 -12.30 36.25
N GLU A 554 0.96 -11.31 36.87
CA GLU A 554 2.11 -11.57 37.74
C GLU A 554 1.74 -12.40 38.97
N ALA A 555 0.55 -12.19 39.53
CA ALA A 555 0.03 -13.03 40.62
C ALA A 555 -0.27 -14.46 40.13
N GLY A 556 -0.86 -14.61 38.93
CA GLY A 556 -1.12 -15.90 38.30
C GLY A 556 0.15 -16.67 37.91
N GLU A 557 1.16 -16.00 37.37
CA GLU A 557 2.47 -16.58 37.03
C GLU A 557 3.24 -17.01 38.29
N LYS A 558 3.17 -16.23 39.38
CA LYS A 558 3.75 -16.63 40.68
C LYS A 558 3.02 -17.84 41.29
N ALA A 559 1.70 -17.91 41.18
CA ALA A 559 0.92 -19.06 41.63
C ALA A 559 1.21 -20.32 40.80
N GLN A 560 1.28 -20.20 39.47
CA GLN A 560 1.69 -21.31 38.59
C GLN A 560 3.15 -21.72 38.79
N GLY A 561 4.06 -20.77 39.03
CA GLY A 561 5.46 -21.06 39.33
C GLY A 561 5.66 -21.81 40.65
N GLN A 562 4.90 -21.44 41.69
CA GLN A 562 4.89 -22.18 42.95
C GLN A 562 4.24 -23.56 42.83
N ALA A 563 3.17 -23.70 42.04
CA ALA A 563 2.54 -24.99 41.75
C ALA A 563 3.47 -25.91 40.95
N ALA A 564 4.16 -25.39 39.94
CA ALA A 564 5.13 -26.14 39.14
C ALA A 564 6.37 -26.54 39.96
N GLN A 565 6.86 -25.68 40.86
CA GLN A 565 7.93 -26.04 41.80
C GLN A 565 7.48 -27.10 42.81
N MET A 566 6.26 -27.04 43.32
CA MET A 566 5.70 -28.11 44.16
C MET A 566 5.51 -29.42 43.41
N GLU A 567 5.11 -29.38 42.13
CA GLU A 567 4.96 -30.58 41.30
C GLU A 567 6.32 -31.18 40.88
N LEU A 568 7.33 -30.35 40.63
CA LEU A 568 8.70 -30.81 40.41
C LEU A 568 9.32 -31.37 41.68
N ALA A 569 9.08 -30.75 42.84
CA ALA A 569 9.53 -31.27 44.12
C ALA A 569 8.83 -32.60 44.47
N SER A 570 7.53 -32.72 44.21
CA SER A 570 6.80 -33.97 44.43
C SER A 570 7.29 -35.09 43.48
N LYS A 571 7.54 -34.78 42.21
CA LYS A 571 8.14 -35.72 41.25
C LYS A 571 9.55 -36.16 41.67
N GLN A 572 10.38 -35.25 42.16
CA GLN A 572 11.72 -35.59 42.66
C GLN A 572 11.67 -36.47 43.92
N ILE A 573 10.68 -36.27 44.79
CA ILE A 573 10.47 -37.13 45.97
C ILE A 573 10.01 -38.53 45.53
N THR A 574 9.09 -38.64 44.57
CA THR A 574 8.66 -39.94 44.05
C THR A 574 9.78 -40.66 43.32
N ASP A 575 10.62 -39.95 42.56
CA ASP A 575 11.77 -40.54 41.86
C ASP A 575 12.82 -41.08 42.84
N LYS A 576 13.10 -40.36 43.93
CA LYS A 576 14.00 -40.84 45.00
C LYS A 576 13.45 -42.09 45.71
N LEU A 577 12.13 -42.15 45.92
CA LEU A 577 11.45 -43.32 46.49
C LEU A 577 11.57 -44.54 45.57
N LEU A 578 11.33 -44.35 44.26
CA LEU A 578 11.46 -45.41 43.25
C LEU A 578 12.91 -45.90 43.13
N GLN A 579 13.89 -44.99 43.21
CA GLN A 579 15.32 -45.33 43.23
C GLN A 579 15.72 -46.12 44.49
N ALA A 580 15.19 -45.76 45.66
CA ALA A 580 15.41 -46.52 46.89
C ALA A 580 14.81 -47.94 46.81
N GLU A 581 13.61 -48.08 46.23
CA GLU A 581 12.96 -49.39 46.06
C GLU A 581 13.70 -50.29 45.07
N THR A 582 14.15 -49.73 43.94
CA THR A 582 14.96 -50.46 42.95
C THR A 582 16.32 -50.89 43.52
N ALA A 583 16.99 -50.05 44.32
CA ALA A 583 18.22 -50.41 45.02
C ALA A 583 18.00 -51.58 46.01
N SER A 584 16.89 -51.58 46.75
CA SER A 584 16.53 -52.68 47.66
C SER A 584 16.30 -53.99 46.89
N ARG A 585 15.60 -53.95 45.76
CA ARG A 585 15.40 -55.14 44.89
C ARG A 585 16.71 -55.66 44.28
N ILE A 586 17.63 -54.77 43.90
CA ILE A 586 18.96 -55.16 43.40
C ILE A 586 19.80 -55.80 44.51
N ALA A 587 19.74 -55.29 45.74
CA ALA A 587 20.43 -55.89 46.89
C ALA A 587 19.89 -57.31 47.17
N GLN A 588 18.58 -57.50 47.15
CA GLN A 588 17.96 -58.83 47.30
C GLN A 588 18.32 -59.78 46.15
N ALA A 589 18.38 -59.28 44.90
CA ALA A 589 18.81 -60.08 43.75
C ALA A 589 20.29 -60.49 43.86
N ARG A 590 21.16 -59.60 44.33
CA ARG A 590 22.57 -59.91 44.60
C ARG A 590 22.73 -60.98 45.67
N GLU A 591 21.99 -60.89 46.77
CA GLU A 591 22.03 -61.91 47.83
C GLU A 591 21.62 -63.30 47.30
N LYS A 592 20.55 -63.35 46.49
CA LYS A 592 20.13 -64.60 45.82
C LYS A 592 21.20 -65.14 44.86
N SER A 593 21.83 -64.27 44.06
CA SER A 593 22.90 -64.67 43.13
C SER A 593 24.17 -65.16 43.84
N ALA A 594 24.49 -64.59 45.01
CA ALA A 594 25.62 -65.03 45.83
C ALA A 594 25.37 -66.43 46.41
N LYS A 595 24.14 -66.73 46.85
CA LYS A 595 23.74 -68.09 47.25
C LYS A 595 23.89 -69.08 46.10
N VAL A 596 23.40 -68.75 44.90
CA VAL A 596 23.55 -69.61 43.70
C VAL A 596 25.02 -69.88 43.34
N ARG A 597 25.91 -68.89 43.49
CA ARG A 597 27.36 -69.08 43.26
C ARG A 597 28.02 -69.99 44.30
N ALA A 598 27.64 -69.84 45.57
CA ALA A 598 28.13 -70.73 46.62
C ALA A 598 27.70 -72.19 46.37
N ASP A 599 26.47 -72.39 45.88
CA ASP A 599 25.97 -73.72 45.53
C ASP A 599 26.66 -74.29 44.28
N MET A 600 26.95 -73.49 43.25
CA MET A 600 27.75 -73.93 42.09
C MET A 600 29.19 -74.30 42.46
N ALA A 601 29.82 -73.58 43.39
CA ALA A 601 31.17 -73.92 43.85
C ALA A 601 31.21 -75.28 44.60
N ARG A 602 30.15 -75.60 45.35
CA ARG A 602 29.97 -76.94 45.95
C ARG A 602 29.79 -78.01 44.88
N ALA A 603 28.93 -77.77 43.88
CA ALA A 603 28.73 -78.71 42.77
C ALA A 603 30.01 -78.95 41.94
N GLY A 604 30.85 -77.94 41.75
CA GLY A 604 32.14 -78.08 41.05
C GLY A 604 33.16 -78.95 41.78
N LEU A 605 33.17 -78.93 43.12
CA LEU A 605 34.01 -79.83 43.92
C LEU A 605 33.52 -81.28 43.81
N ASP A 606 32.21 -81.50 43.74
CA ASP A 606 31.64 -82.84 43.56
C ASP A 606 31.95 -83.40 42.16
N VAL A 607 31.95 -82.56 41.11
CA VAL A 607 32.35 -82.97 39.75
C VAL A 607 33.85 -83.27 39.64
N ALA A 608 34.72 -82.53 40.34
CA ALA A 608 36.14 -82.85 40.38
C ALA A 608 36.40 -84.21 41.07
N ARG A 609 35.59 -84.56 42.08
CA ARG A 609 35.66 -85.85 42.77
C ARG A 609 35.22 -87.01 41.85
N THR A 610 34.16 -86.82 41.07
CA THR A 610 33.70 -87.85 40.11
C THR A 610 34.63 -88.00 38.91
N MET A 611 35.30 -86.94 38.44
CA MET A 611 36.30 -87.03 37.36
C MET A 611 37.57 -87.81 37.78
N ALA A 612 37.97 -87.77 39.05
CA ALA A 612 39.07 -88.59 39.56
C ALA A 612 38.75 -90.10 39.55
N GLU A 613 37.48 -90.47 39.73
CA GLU A 613 37.04 -91.87 39.69
C GLU A 613 36.92 -92.43 38.26
N ILE A 614 36.80 -91.56 37.24
CA ILE A 614 36.66 -91.96 35.82
C ILE A 614 37.99 -92.35 35.17
N GLN A 615 39.15 -91.96 35.72
CA GLN A 615 40.47 -92.31 35.15
C GLN A 615 40.89 -93.79 35.33
N GLN A 616 40.11 -94.61 36.03
CA GLN A 616 40.48 -96.01 36.37
C GLN A 616 39.67 -97.11 35.64
N MET A 617 39.02 -96.86 34.50
CA MET A 617 38.25 -97.94 33.82
C MET A 617 38.48 -98.08 32.30
N ASP A 618 38.57 -99.36 31.88
CA ASP A 618 38.96 -99.89 30.57
C ASP A 618 38.03 -99.53 29.39
N ALA A 619 38.65 -99.46 28.19
CA ALA A 619 38.13 -98.94 26.92
C ALA A 619 36.84 -99.60 26.36
N ASN A 620 36.35 -100.69 26.94
CA ASN A 620 35.12 -101.35 26.47
C ASN A 620 33.82 -100.66 26.92
N ARG A 621 33.85 -99.80 27.96
CA ARG A 621 32.66 -99.03 28.39
C ARG A 621 32.41 -97.75 27.59
N LEU A 622 33.43 -97.25 26.88
CA LEU A 622 33.34 -96.03 26.09
C LEU A 622 32.41 -96.19 24.86
N MET A 623 32.30 -97.40 24.31
CA MET A 623 31.36 -97.71 23.23
C MET A 623 29.89 -97.81 23.70
N GLU A 624 29.65 -98.14 24.98
CA GLU A 624 28.30 -98.14 25.56
C GLU A 624 27.80 -96.72 25.85
N LEU A 625 28.67 -95.82 26.32
CA LEU A 625 28.32 -94.43 26.57
C LEU A 625 28.01 -93.64 25.28
N LEU A 626 28.66 -93.97 24.17
CA LEU A 626 28.39 -93.34 22.88
C LEU A 626 27.04 -93.77 22.29
N LYS A 627 26.57 -95.00 22.60
CA LYS A 627 25.22 -95.45 22.25
C LYS A 627 24.14 -94.79 23.13
N LEU A 628 24.42 -94.62 24.44
CA LEU A 628 23.48 -93.99 25.36
C LEU A 628 23.30 -92.48 25.10
N ALA A 629 24.36 -91.77 24.71
CA ALA A 629 24.29 -90.35 24.37
C ALA A 629 23.41 -90.08 23.13
N LEU A 630 23.42 -90.99 22.16
CA LEU A 630 22.62 -90.89 20.93
C LEU A 630 21.12 -91.16 21.17
N GLU A 631 20.77 -91.85 22.26
CA GLU A 631 19.37 -92.08 22.66
C GLU A 631 18.78 -90.90 23.46
N ILE A 632 19.60 -90.13 24.17
CA ILE A 632 19.13 -88.97 24.97
C ILE A 632 18.79 -87.76 24.08
N GLU A 633 19.48 -87.54 22.96
CA GLU A 633 19.15 -86.45 22.03
C GLU A 633 17.80 -86.62 21.31
N ARG A 634 17.28 -87.85 21.22
CA ARG A 634 15.99 -88.15 20.56
C ARG A 634 14.77 -88.07 21.48
N GLY A 635 14.93 -87.80 22.77
CA GLY A 635 13.91 -88.07 23.80
C GLY A 635 13.37 -86.91 24.64
N GLY A 636 13.52 -85.62 24.26
CA GLY A 636 13.19 -84.52 25.19
C GLY A 636 12.71 -83.20 24.58
N GLY A 637 11.57 -83.22 23.88
CA GLY A 637 10.78 -82.01 23.58
C GLY A 637 9.44 -82.06 24.32
N LEU A 638 9.11 -81.04 25.14
CA LEU A 638 7.76 -80.84 25.70
C LEU A 638 7.52 -79.36 26.08
N GLY A 639 6.60 -78.72 25.34
CA GLY A 639 5.46 -78.00 25.92
C GLY A 639 5.56 -76.49 26.23
N LEU A 640 5.12 -75.65 25.28
CA LEU A 640 4.62 -74.28 25.51
C LEU A 640 3.22 -74.29 26.17
N PRO A 641 2.76 -73.15 26.72
CA PRO A 641 1.55 -72.55 26.15
C PRO A 641 1.63 -71.02 25.98
N ALA A 642 1.03 -70.53 24.89
CA ALA A 642 0.95 -69.13 24.48
C ALA A 642 -0.25 -68.37 25.10
N PRO A 643 -0.23 -67.03 25.05
CA PRO A 643 -1.45 -66.21 24.85
C PRO A 643 -1.23 -65.15 23.71
N PRO A 644 -2.27 -64.46 23.20
CA PRO A 644 -2.66 -64.47 21.79
C PRO A 644 -2.25 -63.23 20.97
N MET A 645 -2.21 -63.38 19.64
CA MET A 645 -2.15 -62.31 18.63
C MET A 645 -3.53 -62.06 18.00
N ALA A 646 -3.90 -60.78 17.83
CA ALA A 646 -4.74 -60.20 16.77
C ALA A 646 -4.85 -58.67 17.01
N ALA A 647 -4.76 -57.73 16.07
CA ALA A 647 -4.71 -57.82 14.62
C ALA A 647 -4.19 -56.51 13.97
N ASN A 648 -3.60 -56.72 12.78
CA ASN A 648 -3.58 -55.89 11.57
C ASN A 648 -2.61 -54.70 11.42
N ASP A 649 -1.56 -55.05 10.67
CA ASP A 649 -0.63 -54.24 9.89
C ASP A 649 -1.28 -53.34 8.83
N LYS A 650 -0.63 -52.19 8.61
CA LYS A 650 -0.48 -51.56 7.29
C LYS A 650 0.94 -51.88 6.81
N VAL A 651 1.11 -52.46 5.61
CA VAL A 651 2.12 -52.10 4.60
C VAL A 651 1.87 -52.94 3.32
N VAL A 652 1.83 -52.25 2.19
CA VAL A 652 1.75 -52.76 0.82
C VAL A 652 3.14 -53.18 0.32
N PRO A 653 3.24 -54.19 -0.58
CA PRO A 653 4.07 -53.99 -1.75
C PRO A 653 3.46 -54.46 -3.07
N LEU A 654 3.93 -53.80 -4.13
CA LEU A 654 3.67 -53.94 -5.56
C LEU A 654 4.05 -55.32 -6.14
N ARG A 655 3.32 -55.80 -7.16
CA ARG A 655 3.83 -56.01 -8.55
C ARG A 655 2.82 -56.72 -9.50
N ARG A 656 2.76 -56.14 -10.71
CA ARG A 656 2.70 -56.73 -12.08
C ARG A 656 1.74 -57.88 -12.45
N GLY A 657 1.00 -57.60 -13.53
CA GLY A 657 0.66 -58.50 -14.66
C GLY A 657 -0.47 -59.48 -14.35
N GLU A 658 -1.43 -59.79 -15.21
CA GLU A 658 -1.68 -59.61 -16.65
C GLU A 658 -3.17 -59.98 -16.87
N MET A 659 -3.78 -59.47 -17.95
CA MET A 659 -4.87 -60.04 -18.79
C MET A 659 -6.09 -60.71 -18.09
N VAL A 660 -7.35 -60.46 -18.46
CA VAL A 660 -8.01 -60.78 -19.74
C VAL A 660 -9.42 -60.14 -19.71
N THR A 661 -9.86 -59.70 -20.88
CA THR A 661 -11.19 -59.18 -21.26
C THR A 661 -12.41 -60.10 -21.03
N ARG A 662 -13.59 -59.46 -21.08
CA ARG A 662 -14.99 -59.96 -21.29
C ARG A 662 -15.77 -60.16 -19.98
N ARG A 663 -16.81 -59.36 -19.71
CA ARG A 663 -18.06 -59.18 -20.48
C ARG A 663 -18.68 -57.82 -20.19
#